data_AF-A0A536CFM4-F1
#
_entry.id   AF-A0A536CFM4-F1
#
_cell.length_a   1.000
_cell.length_b   1.000
_cell.length_c   1.000
_cell.angle_alpha   90.00
_cell.angle_beta   90.00
_cell.angle_gamma   90.00
#
_symmetry.space_group_name_H-M   'P 1'
#
loop_
_entity.id
_entity.type
_entity.pdbx_description
1 polymer ?
#
loop_
_entity_poly.entity_id
_entity_poly.type
_entity_poly.pdbx_seq_one_letter_code
_entity_poly.pdbx_strand_id
1 'polypeptide(L)'
;MRAAAPRRSGVGRTRGRGAPFVTFAGLVLAATGFATLALLVVTSTTLAQTVPADNNPPDVPRKLGSLKTIAVQTPANLSDFVADNASAIALGKAFFWDQQMGSDGQTACATCHFQAGADVRTKNTISPGVMGGSVNWFGKGPNYQVSMADYPFHRLIDTDDTDSMVLSDTNDVTGAQGVFDRNFNLPGAPGALTKGVDFCTAVQDPVFNINGTNVRRVTGRNAPTVINAAFNFRNFWDGRANNNFNGVNPFGDRDPNAVIFVNALGSTTPQPKHISVPFSSLASQAVGPPGSAFEMSCGGRIFPNMGRKMLTAMPLGQQLVDSNDSVLGPISNQRLLAGTKGLKATYISMIQKAFKPAYWQSASLITIGNSSPVSLSQLSSDLIALIKPGQVTPVTAQTLQQSNVMIPTNKYTQIEANFSLFWGLAVQMYEDTLIANDSPVDQFFDGKKNALTADQLNGMTVFENQGKCIGCHGGPETTNASNSKVLSARLERMKMSDSEVAVYDDGFYNIGVRPTTEDKGIGGTDPFGNPLSETAYCQQMLKAGGTCDPAVLNIIGRPNENLAPAQLKTTDRAAVNGNFKVPGLRDIELTGPYFHNGGQATLRQVVDFYSRGGDFAGQNAHDLDPDIEPIALSGEEKDDLVAFLIGLTDERVRWEKAPFDHPSLCIPSGSPMTGSSLTPDPANPGQATDTRSCLPAVGAAGRTTAQGPEVPFLANPSDPKLAKFQYQPAPLFTQPVQAGTDPLQIDGKGRTSALLGPPPAPGIAPAATLLSWGQTSPHGMVFINGKLWVADHVMGLCQLDPAPNTVQAVDATKCDPNGVVGSPGQPVFDAVNNFVYVSDNSVKSPGVWRLTYHPDTDSVDGAILLDPSLAGLAANALALGPDMNGTPNAALYVGNLRDGGIRRVNNILDPNTRNQTIDVIAQTTDGRGINGTMAFLGNDLYLPENRGLTVIRNAPGCFAFSCFPEQVSIPGLTFANSVATDGVDKVYVATNIVPAGAAGVRGGAPAQAEIYRYSVSSASAVVFETQGMDPTGAKAEEDCTLTCTRPQDPWTHPGQPTALWFVLGMYYDQPTGTLYIGDDPLAGQRFGVGHVWTVNAAQVP
;
A
#
# COMPACT_ATOMS: atom_id res chain seq x y z
N MET A 1 -1.68 53.10 9.27
CA MET A 1 -1.16 54.49 9.29
C MET A 1 -1.64 55.15 8.00
N ARG A 2 -2.35 56.27 7.92
CA ARG A 2 -2.75 57.36 8.84
C ARG A 2 -4.14 57.86 8.43
N ALA A 3 -4.85 58.36 9.43
CA ALA A 3 -6.16 59.01 9.37
C ALA A 3 -6.10 60.46 8.84
N ALA A 4 -7.26 60.98 8.41
CA ALA A 4 -7.87 62.29 8.76
C ALA A 4 -8.82 62.73 7.60
N ALA A 5 -10.16 62.78 7.73
CA ALA A 5 -11.01 63.66 8.55
C ALA A 5 -11.18 65.10 7.94
N PRO A 6 -12.18 65.93 8.35
CA PRO A 6 -13.58 65.90 7.92
C PRO A 6 -14.18 67.34 7.68
N ARG A 7 -15.52 67.43 7.52
CA ARG A 7 -16.50 68.50 7.95
C ARG A 7 -17.44 68.93 6.81
N ARG A 8 -18.77 68.72 6.87
CA ARG A 8 -19.86 69.27 7.72
C ARG A 8 -20.22 70.75 7.46
N SER A 9 -21.40 70.96 6.88
CA SER A 9 -22.53 71.86 7.25
C SER A 9 -23.37 72.11 5.98
N GLY A 10 -24.67 72.36 5.96
CA GLY A 10 -25.71 72.62 6.94
C GLY A 10 -27.05 72.75 6.20
N VAL A 11 -28.13 72.64 6.94
CA VAL A 11 -29.54 72.46 6.55
C VAL A 11 -30.21 73.76 6.07
N GLY A 12 -31.21 73.67 5.17
CA GLY A 12 -32.20 74.75 4.94
C GLY A 12 -33.26 74.52 3.85
N ARG A 13 -34.49 74.15 4.25
CA ARG A 13 -35.78 74.02 3.52
C ARG A 13 -36.09 75.15 2.50
N THR A 14 -36.83 74.94 1.39
CA THR A 14 -38.31 74.82 1.32
C THR A 14 -38.86 74.64 -0.12
N ARG A 15 -39.94 73.83 -0.25
CA ARG A 15 -41.14 73.87 -1.14
C ARG A 15 -41.05 74.05 -2.68
N GLY A 16 -41.62 73.06 -3.41
CA GLY A 16 -42.90 73.27 -4.12
C GLY A 16 -43.04 72.90 -5.61
N ARG A 17 -43.93 71.92 -5.88
CA ARG A 17 -44.87 71.73 -7.02
C ARG A 17 -44.40 71.15 -8.38
N GLY A 18 -45.14 70.15 -8.85
CA GLY A 18 -45.59 70.01 -10.26
C GLY A 18 -45.45 68.62 -10.92
N ALA A 19 -46.54 67.87 -11.04
CA ALA A 19 -46.74 66.75 -12.00
C ALA A 19 -47.19 67.30 -13.38
N PRO A 20 -47.27 66.53 -14.52
CA PRO A 20 -48.21 65.39 -14.79
C PRO A 20 -47.56 64.18 -15.55
N PHE A 21 -48.07 62.91 -15.54
CA PHE A 21 -49.16 62.22 -16.31
C PHE A 21 -49.05 62.30 -17.87
N VAL A 22 -49.32 61.30 -18.77
CA VAL A 22 -49.59 59.83 -18.80
C VAL A 22 -49.91 59.37 -20.28
N THR A 23 -49.78 58.06 -20.59
CA THR A 23 -50.46 57.17 -21.63
C THR A 23 -50.14 57.07 -23.15
N PHE A 24 -49.74 55.83 -23.56
CA PHE A 24 -50.32 54.76 -24.44
C PHE A 24 -50.69 54.84 -25.97
N ALA A 25 -50.43 53.68 -26.63
CA ALA A 25 -51.00 53.05 -27.87
C ALA A 25 -50.48 53.50 -29.27
N GLY A 26 -50.33 52.70 -30.34
CA GLY A 26 -50.54 51.27 -30.70
C GLY A 26 -50.52 51.07 -32.25
N LEU A 27 -50.27 49.84 -32.75
CA LEU A 27 -50.52 49.25 -34.12
C LEU A 27 -49.73 49.77 -35.37
N VAL A 28 -49.47 49.07 -36.51
CA VAL A 28 -49.33 47.67 -37.05
C VAL A 28 -49.13 47.78 -38.60
N LEU A 29 -48.59 46.72 -39.28
CA LEU A 29 -48.48 46.40 -40.74
C LEU A 29 -47.29 46.99 -41.56
N ALA A 30 -46.80 46.43 -42.67
CA ALA A 30 -46.45 45.07 -43.17
C ALA A 30 -45.94 45.24 -44.65
N ALA A 31 -45.10 44.29 -45.13
CA ALA A 31 -44.97 43.78 -46.52
C ALA A 31 -43.87 44.29 -47.53
N THR A 32 -42.86 43.42 -47.75
CA THR A 32 -42.33 42.76 -48.99
C THR A 32 -41.72 43.49 -50.22
N GLY A 33 -40.53 43.02 -50.68
CA GLY A 33 -40.21 42.75 -52.13
C GLY A 33 -38.78 43.04 -52.71
N PHE A 34 -37.98 41.97 -52.96
CA PHE A 34 -36.91 41.64 -53.97
C PHE A 34 -36.47 42.65 -55.10
N ALA A 35 -35.27 42.69 -55.77
CA ALA A 35 -34.05 41.86 -55.94
C ALA A 35 -32.87 42.63 -56.68
N THR A 36 -31.59 42.19 -56.46
CA THR A 36 -30.34 42.07 -57.33
C THR A 36 -30.03 43.07 -58.48
N LEU A 37 -28.80 43.52 -58.85
CA LEU A 37 -27.43 42.94 -58.85
C LEU A 37 -26.31 44.01 -59.15
N ALA A 38 -25.18 43.95 -58.40
CA ALA A 38 -23.74 44.21 -58.67
C ALA A 38 -23.17 45.48 -59.39
N LEU A 39 -22.27 46.22 -58.70
CA LEU A 39 -20.85 46.43 -59.10
C LEU A 39 -20.00 46.99 -57.92
N LEU A 40 -18.80 46.42 -57.71
CA LEU A 40 -17.83 46.73 -56.64
C LEU A 40 -16.86 47.85 -57.05
N VAL A 41 -16.50 48.76 -56.11
CA VAL A 41 -15.12 49.03 -55.60
C VAL A 41 -15.12 50.32 -54.73
N VAL A 42 -15.08 50.09 -53.40
CA VAL A 42 -14.34 50.71 -52.27
C VAL A 42 -14.03 52.23 -52.35
N THR A 43 -14.45 53.10 -51.41
CA THR A 43 -13.94 53.22 -50.03
C THR A 43 -14.86 54.01 -49.06
N SER A 44 -14.70 53.69 -47.76
CA SER A 44 -15.13 54.37 -46.51
C SER A 44 -16.46 53.91 -45.87
N THR A 45 -16.35 52.92 -44.99
CA THR A 45 -17.40 52.41 -44.10
C THR A 45 -17.16 52.86 -42.65
N THR A 46 -18.15 53.54 -42.06
CA THR A 46 -18.44 53.49 -40.61
C THR A 46 -19.54 52.47 -40.40
N LEU A 47 -19.19 51.33 -39.80
CA LEU A 47 -20.12 50.25 -39.46
C LEU A 47 -20.58 50.41 -38.01
N ALA A 48 -21.88 50.65 -37.81
CA ALA A 48 -22.60 50.17 -36.64
C ALA A 48 -22.92 48.69 -36.90
N GLN A 49 -22.29 47.79 -36.15
CA GLN A 49 -22.62 46.36 -36.20
C GLN A 49 -23.63 46.02 -35.10
N THR A 50 -24.78 45.55 -35.54
CA THR A 50 -25.68 44.66 -34.81
C THR A 50 -24.92 43.41 -34.37
N VAL A 51 -24.97 43.08 -33.08
CA VAL A 51 -24.45 41.81 -32.54
C VAL A 51 -25.44 40.69 -32.92
N PRO A 52 -25.01 39.62 -33.63
CA PRO A 52 -25.85 38.46 -33.85
C PRO A 52 -25.97 37.62 -32.57
N ALA A 53 -27.16 37.08 -32.32
CA ALA A 53 -27.34 35.89 -31.49
C ALA A 53 -26.73 34.67 -32.22
N ASP A 54 -26.30 33.67 -31.45
CA ASP A 54 -25.50 32.48 -31.82
C ASP A 54 -24.00 32.70 -32.06
N ASN A 55 -23.23 32.52 -30.98
CA ASN A 55 -21.80 32.21 -31.00
C ASN A 55 -21.49 31.01 -30.08
N ASN A 56 -22.32 29.96 -30.09
CA ASN A 56 -21.88 28.67 -29.53
C ASN A 56 -20.93 28.00 -30.53
N PRO A 57 -19.74 27.53 -30.11
CA PRO A 57 -18.87 26.72 -30.96
C PRO A 57 -19.62 25.43 -31.38
N PRO A 58 -19.28 24.83 -32.54
CA PRO A 58 -19.96 23.63 -33.03
C PRO A 58 -19.81 22.49 -32.03
N ASP A 59 -20.95 21.93 -31.58
CA ASP A 59 -21.04 20.77 -30.68
C ASP A 59 -20.13 19.62 -31.17
N VAL A 60 -19.12 19.26 -30.39
CA VAL A 60 -18.50 17.93 -30.47
C VAL A 60 -19.62 16.92 -30.18
N PRO A 61 -19.79 15.83 -30.96
CA PRO A 61 -20.95 14.95 -30.80
C PRO A 61 -21.12 14.48 -29.34
N ARG A 62 -22.15 15.00 -28.66
CA ARG A 62 -22.61 14.57 -27.34
C ARG A 62 -23.41 13.27 -27.47
N LYS A 63 -22.87 12.29 -28.18
CA LYS A 63 -23.55 11.01 -28.40
C LYS A 63 -22.93 9.95 -27.51
N LEU A 64 -23.77 9.10 -26.94
CA LEU A 64 -23.32 7.89 -26.28
C LEU A 64 -22.57 7.00 -27.29
N GLY A 65 -21.68 6.17 -26.77
CA GLY A 65 -20.87 5.27 -27.58
C GLY A 65 -20.16 4.21 -26.74
N SER A 66 -19.49 3.30 -27.45
CA SER A 66 -18.68 2.25 -26.84
C SER A 66 -17.40 2.83 -26.27
N LEU A 67 -17.05 2.50 -25.03
CA LEU A 67 -15.81 2.99 -24.41
C LEU A 67 -14.56 2.48 -25.13
N LYS A 68 -14.66 1.40 -25.91
CA LYS A 68 -13.58 0.88 -26.76
C LYS A 68 -13.12 1.88 -27.82
N THR A 69 -13.91 2.92 -28.13
CA THR A 69 -13.52 3.96 -29.09
C THR A 69 -12.61 5.03 -28.49
N ILE A 70 -12.42 5.03 -27.16
CA ILE A 70 -11.60 6.02 -26.45
C ILE A 70 -10.38 5.32 -25.88
N ALA A 71 -9.19 5.84 -26.21
CA ALA A 71 -7.94 5.35 -25.64
C ALA A 71 -7.63 6.06 -24.32
N VAL A 72 -7.10 5.31 -23.35
CA VAL A 72 -6.46 5.88 -22.16
C VAL A 72 -5.24 6.69 -22.61
N GLN A 73 -5.11 7.91 -22.10
CA GLN A 73 -3.99 8.79 -22.46
C GLN A 73 -2.76 8.45 -21.61
N THR A 74 -1.67 8.06 -22.26
CA THR A 74 -0.40 7.76 -21.58
C THR A 74 0.55 8.95 -21.63
N PRO A 75 1.27 9.29 -20.54
CA PRO A 75 2.25 10.38 -20.55
C PRO A 75 3.40 10.11 -21.53
N ALA A 76 3.70 11.08 -22.40
CA ALA A 76 4.76 10.94 -23.41
C ALA A 76 6.16 10.77 -22.79
N ASN A 77 6.40 11.32 -21.60
CA ASN A 77 7.66 11.21 -20.85
C ASN A 77 7.62 10.10 -19.78
N LEU A 78 6.62 9.21 -19.77
CA LEU A 78 6.55 8.12 -18.80
C LEU A 78 7.80 7.23 -18.84
N SER A 79 8.35 6.99 -20.04
CA SER A 79 9.56 6.19 -20.26
C SER A 79 10.83 6.78 -19.64
N ASP A 80 10.81 8.06 -19.26
CA ASP A 80 11.92 8.69 -18.54
C ASP A 80 12.02 8.10 -17.12
N PHE A 81 10.91 7.63 -16.56
CA PHE A 81 10.80 7.12 -15.19
C PHE A 81 10.63 5.61 -15.13
N VAL A 82 9.70 5.06 -15.93
CA VAL A 82 9.32 3.64 -15.93
C VAL A 82 10.24 2.87 -16.87
N ALA A 83 10.84 1.80 -16.35
CA ALA A 83 11.70 0.89 -17.07
C ALA A 83 10.93 -0.28 -17.70
N ASP A 84 9.96 -0.84 -16.97
CA ASP A 84 9.11 -1.94 -17.42
C ASP A 84 7.66 -1.75 -16.97
N ASN A 85 6.76 -1.64 -17.93
CA ASN A 85 5.35 -1.36 -17.67
C ASN A 85 4.66 -2.50 -16.92
N ALA A 86 4.96 -3.76 -17.25
CA ALA A 86 4.33 -4.91 -16.60
C ALA A 86 4.71 -5.00 -15.12
N SER A 87 6.00 -4.79 -14.80
CA SER A 87 6.47 -4.70 -13.42
C SER A 87 5.87 -3.51 -12.67
N ALA A 88 5.67 -2.36 -13.33
CA ALA A 88 5.01 -1.20 -12.73
C ALA A 88 3.53 -1.48 -12.41
N ILE A 89 2.80 -2.17 -13.29
CA ILE A 89 1.41 -2.61 -13.05
C ILE A 89 1.36 -3.58 -11.87
N ALA A 90 2.24 -4.58 -11.82
CA ALA A 90 2.31 -5.53 -10.70
C ALA A 90 2.63 -4.84 -9.37
N LEU A 91 3.58 -3.90 -9.38
CA LEU A 91 3.89 -3.07 -8.22
C LEU A 91 2.70 -2.20 -7.81
N GLY A 92 1.99 -1.61 -8.76
CA GLY A 92 0.79 -0.82 -8.52
C GLY A 92 -0.32 -1.60 -7.86
N LYS A 93 -0.62 -2.80 -8.37
CA LYS A 93 -1.61 -3.71 -7.77
C LYS A 93 -1.20 -4.11 -6.35
N ALA A 94 0.08 -4.43 -6.12
CA ALA A 94 0.55 -4.73 -4.77
C ALA A 94 0.37 -3.52 -3.82
N PHE A 95 0.81 -2.32 -4.23
CA PHE A 95 0.66 -1.08 -3.46
C PHE A 95 -0.79 -0.74 -3.12
N PHE A 96 -1.69 -0.82 -4.11
CA PHE A 96 -3.10 -0.46 -3.94
C PHE A 96 -3.81 -1.33 -2.90
N TRP A 97 -3.45 -2.62 -2.84
CA TRP A 97 -4.10 -3.63 -2.00
C TRP A 97 -3.40 -3.90 -0.65
N ASP A 98 -2.18 -3.38 -0.42
CA ASP A 98 -1.40 -3.70 0.77
C ASP A 98 -1.81 -2.90 2.02
N GLN A 99 -2.56 -3.52 2.93
CA GLN A 99 -2.98 -2.97 4.23
C GLN A 99 -1.82 -2.54 5.14
N GLN A 100 -0.60 -3.05 4.90
CA GLN A 100 0.59 -2.61 5.62
C GLN A 100 1.01 -1.17 5.28
N MET A 101 0.48 -0.59 4.18
CA MET A 101 0.76 0.78 3.78
C MET A 101 0.21 1.79 4.79
N GLY A 102 -1.01 1.54 5.27
CA GLY A 102 -1.65 2.33 6.31
C GLY A 102 -0.84 2.31 7.60
N SER A 103 -0.87 3.41 8.35
CA SER A 103 -0.12 3.51 9.60
C SER A 103 -0.63 2.59 10.69
N ASP A 104 -1.87 2.13 10.58
CA ASP A 104 -2.49 1.17 11.48
C ASP A 104 -2.31 -0.29 11.04
N GLY A 105 -1.65 -0.53 9.90
CA GLY A 105 -1.45 -1.84 9.30
C GLY A 105 -2.74 -2.56 8.90
N GLN A 106 -3.84 -1.82 8.72
CA GLN A 106 -5.16 -2.34 8.36
C GLN A 106 -5.80 -1.58 7.20
N THR A 107 -5.24 -0.43 6.81
CA THR A 107 -5.84 0.46 5.80
C THR A 107 -5.00 0.49 4.52
N ALA A 108 -5.65 0.37 3.37
CA ALA A 108 -5.06 0.44 2.03
C ALA A 108 -5.93 1.33 1.14
N CYS A 109 -5.49 1.67 -0.08
CA CYS A 109 -6.40 2.30 -1.06
C CYS A 109 -7.63 1.40 -1.29
N ALA A 110 -7.40 0.09 -1.46
CA ALA A 110 -8.46 -0.89 -1.62
C ALA A 110 -9.48 -0.90 -0.46
N THR A 111 -9.13 -0.53 0.79
CA THR A 111 -10.11 -0.58 1.90
C THR A 111 -11.26 0.41 1.76
N CYS A 112 -11.09 1.44 0.93
CA CYS A 112 -12.13 2.41 0.59
C CYS A 112 -12.66 2.23 -0.85
N HIS A 113 -12.10 1.28 -1.60
CA HIS A 113 -12.35 1.07 -3.04
C HIS A 113 -12.49 -0.42 -3.36
N PHE A 114 -13.04 -1.21 -2.43
CA PHE A 114 -12.99 -2.68 -2.49
C PHE A 114 -14.10 -3.30 -3.34
N GLN A 115 -15.22 -2.60 -3.56
CA GLN A 115 -16.37 -3.12 -4.30
C GLN A 115 -16.66 -2.22 -5.50
N ALA A 116 -16.49 -2.72 -6.72
CA ALA A 116 -16.53 -1.92 -7.95
C ALA A 116 -15.73 -0.60 -7.87
N GLY A 117 -14.64 -0.59 -7.09
CA GLY A 117 -13.82 0.60 -6.85
C GLY A 117 -14.41 1.64 -5.89
N ALA A 118 -15.48 1.37 -5.16
CA ALA A 118 -16.14 2.29 -4.22
C ALA A 118 -16.25 1.72 -2.78
N ASP A 119 -16.70 2.56 -1.84
CA ASP A 119 -16.97 2.17 -0.46
C ASP A 119 -18.48 2.00 -0.22
N VAL A 120 -18.91 0.74 -0.09
CA VAL A 120 -20.32 0.39 0.15
C VAL A 120 -20.60 0.05 1.62
N ARG A 121 -19.67 0.36 2.54
CA ARG A 121 -19.89 0.09 3.97
C ARG A 121 -21.04 0.92 4.51
N THR A 122 -21.76 0.32 5.45
CA THR A 122 -22.97 0.91 6.03
C THR A 122 -22.81 1.19 7.52
N LYS A 123 -21.72 0.76 8.15
CA LYS A 123 -21.43 1.02 9.57
C LYS A 123 -20.26 1.96 9.70
N ASN A 124 -20.38 2.93 10.61
CA ASN A 124 -19.36 3.94 10.87
C ASN A 124 -18.94 4.69 9.59
N THR A 125 -19.92 5.15 8.81
CA THR A 125 -19.66 5.82 7.53
C THR A 125 -20.18 7.25 7.49
N ILE A 126 -20.63 7.83 8.61
CA ILE A 126 -21.09 9.22 8.66
C ILE A 126 -19.96 10.16 9.11
N SER A 127 -19.89 11.33 8.49
CA SER A 127 -19.06 12.48 8.86
C SER A 127 -19.95 13.73 8.97
N PRO A 128 -19.75 14.63 9.97
CA PRO A 128 -20.68 15.74 10.24
C PRO A 128 -20.63 16.93 9.26
N GLY A 129 -20.05 16.76 8.06
CA GLY A 129 -19.99 17.81 7.04
C GLY A 129 -19.12 19.00 7.46
N VAL A 130 -17.80 18.81 7.49
CA VAL A 130 -16.84 19.65 8.23
C VAL A 130 -16.62 21.07 7.67
N MET A 131 -17.11 21.41 6.48
CA MET A 131 -16.85 22.72 5.86
C MET A 131 -17.86 23.83 6.22
N GLY A 132 -18.99 23.48 6.86
CA GLY A 132 -19.98 24.44 7.38
C GLY A 132 -19.87 24.74 8.89
N GLY A 133 -18.89 24.16 9.58
CA GLY A 133 -18.74 24.31 11.04
C GLY A 133 -19.78 23.54 11.88
N SER A 134 -20.59 22.68 11.26
CA SER A 134 -21.50 21.78 11.98
C SER A 134 -20.72 20.62 12.59
N VAL A 135 -20.88 20.42 13.89
CA VAL A 135 -20.58 19.14 14.57
C VAL A 135 -21.86 18.38 14.90
N ASN A 136 -23.00 18.88 14.42
CA ASN A 136 -24.30 18.33 14.69
C ASN A 136 -24.60 17.25 13.65
N TRP A 137 -24.30 16.02 14.02
CA TRP A 137 -24.86 14.83 13.39
C TRP A 137 -26.38 14.96 13.29
N PHE A 138 -27.04 14.28 12.34
CA PHE A 138 -28.52 14.17 12.34
C PHE A 138 -29.12 13.36 13.51
N GLY A 139 -28.39 13.26 14.64
CA GLY A 139 -28.80 12.62 15.89
C GLY A 139 -28.29 11.19 16.09
N LYS A 140 -27.43 10.69 15.20
CA LYS A 140 -26.95 9.30 15.24
C LYS A 140 -25.50 9.12 15.69
N GLY A 141 -24.63 10.09 15.39
CA GLY A 141 -23.24 10.08 15.83
C GLY A 141 -22.35 9.09 15.07
N PRO A 142 -21.06 9.00 15.46
CA PRO A 142 -20.13 8.08 14.84
C PRO A 142 -20.45 6.62 15.23
N ASN A 143 -19.91 5.65 14.51
CA ASN A 143 -20.19 4.20 14.62
C ASN A 143 -21.65 3.76 14.34
N TYR A 144 -22.53 4.66 13.91
CA TYR A 144 -23.89 4.32 13.52
C TYR A 144 -23.92 3.41 12.28
N GLN A 145 -24.95 2.56 12.22
CA GLN A 145 -25.27 1.69 11.10
C GLN A 145 -26.39 2.35 10.28
N VAL A 146 -26.05 2.88 9.12
CA VAL A 146 -27.04 3.48 8.21
C VAL A 146 -27.94 2.41 7.61
N SER A 147 -29.17 2.83 7.30
CA SER A 147 -30.22 2.04 6.69
C SER A 147 -30.96 2.86 5.63
N MET A 148 -31.81 2.21 4.83
CA MET A 148 -32.65 2.92 3.85
C MET A 148 -33.52 4.03 4.48
N ALA A 149 -33.88 3.89 5.76
CA ALA A 149 -34.68 4.88 6.49
C ALA A 149 -33.91 6.15 6.87
N ASP A 150 -32.59 6.20 6.64
CA ASP A 150 -31.77 7.39 6.84
C ASP A 150 -31.60 8.20 5.53
N TYR A 151 -32.03 7.66 4.38
CA TYR A 151 -31.91 8.29 3.06
C TYR A 151 -33.26 8.70 2.47
N PRO A 152 -33.33 9.74 1.62
CA PRO A 152 -32.27 10.70 1.32
C PRO A 152 -31.94 11.59 2.53
N PHE A 153 -30.74 12.21 2.53
CA PHE A 153 -30.34 13.14 3.60
C PHE A 153 -31.17 14.43 3.60
N HIS A 154 -31.62 14.88 2.44
CA HIS A 154 -32.67 15.89 2.29
C HIS A 154 -33.97 15.18 1.89
N ARG A 155 -34.88 14.99 2.83
CA ARG A 155 -36.12 14.23 2.63
C ARG A 155 -37.32 15.16 2.58
N LEU A 156 -38.02 15.08 1.48
CA LEU A 156 -39.25 15.81 1.20
C LEU A 156 -40.48 14.93 1.43
N ILE A 157 -41.62 15.54 1.74
CA ILE A 157 -42.91 14.83 1.82
C ILE A 157 -43.40 14.41 0.43
N ASP A 158 -43.21 15.28 -0.56
CA ASP A 158 -43.43 15.00 -1.98
C ASP A 158 -42.07 14.97 -2.67
N THR A 159 -41.71 13.81 -3.21
CA THR A 159 -40.39 13.59 -3.83
C THR A 159 -40.23 14.32 -5.16
N ASP A 160 -41.33 14.79 -5.75
CA ASP A 160 -41.38 15.40 -7.08
C ASP A 160 -41.46 16.94 -7.03
N ASP A 161 -41.62 17.51 -5.83
CA ASP A 161 -41.73 18.95 -5.60
C ASP A 161 -40.64 19.44 -4.62
N THR A 162 -39.68 20.19 -5.15
CA THR A 162 -38.55 20.76 -4.40
C THR A 162 -38.98 21.79 -3.33
N ASP A 163 -40.16 22.40 -3.49
CA ASP A 163 -40.72 23.36 -2.53
C ASP A 163 -41.62 22.69 -1.47
N SER A 164 -41.74 21.36 -1.50
CA SER A 164 -42.58 20.62 -0.55
C SER A 164 -41.98 20.59 0.86
N MET A 165 -42.79 20.21 1.85
CA MET A 165 -42.37 20.19 3.25
C MET A 165 -41.19 19.22 3.46
N VAL A 166 -40.12 19.74 4.04
CA VAL A 166 -38.94 18.96 4.46
C VAL A 166 -39.28 18.13 5.70
N LEU A 167 -39.20 16.80 5.57
CA LEU A 167 -39.37 15.83 6.67
C LEU A 167 -38.10 15.70 7.51
N SER A 168 -36.93 15.75 6.87
CA SER A 168 -35.62 15.74 7.53
C SER A 168 -34.56 16.34 6.62
N ASP A 169 -33.58 17.05 7.20
CA ASP A 169 -32.43 17.60 6.48
C ASP A 169 -31.16 17.43 7.30
N THR A 170 -30.05 17.12 6.63
CA THR A 170 -28.73 17.08 7.24
C THR A 170 -27.63 17.42 6.24
N ASN A 171 -26.58 18.08 6.72
CA ASN A 171 -25.35 18.33 5.98
C ASN A 171 -24.28 17.25 6.21
N ASP A 172 -24.65 16.15 6.88
CA ASP A 172 -23.78 14.99 7.09
C ASP A 172 -23.38 14.36 5.73
N VAL A 173 -22.29 13.60 5.75
CA VAL A 173 -21.70 12.94 4.58
C VAL A 173 -21.55 11.46 4.86
N THR A 174 -21.95 10.61 3.91
CA THR A 174 -21.54 9.21 3.90
C THR A 174 -20.17 9.08 3.22
N GLY A 175 -19.12 8.86 4.01
CA GLY A 175 -17.73 8.74 3.57
C GLY A 175 -17.10 7.40 3.93
N ALA A 176 -15.82 7.25 3.57
CA ALA A 176 -15.05 6.05 3.84
C ALA A 176 -14.40 6.09 5.23
N GLN A 177 -14.31 4.94 5.88
CA GLN A 177 -13.57 4.82 7.15
C GLN A 177 -12.07 4.85 6.88
N GLY A 178 -11.39 5.80 7.52
CA GLY A 178 -9.95 5.89 7.57
C GLY A 178 -9.38 5.34 8.87
N VAL A 179 -8.43 6.05 9.45
CA VAL A 179 -7.69 5.63 10.66
C VAL A 179 -8.18 6.35 11.92
N PHE A 180 -7.77 5.83 13.08
CA PHE A 180 -7.94 6.53 14.35
C PHE A 180 -7.02 7.76 14.42
N ASP A 181 -7.43 8.79 15.17
CA ASP A 181 -6.58 9.96 15.39
C ASP A 181 -5.35 9.61 16.22
N ARG A 182 -4.18 9.75 15.61
CA ARG A 182 -2.89 9.44 16.22
C ARG A 182 -1.80 10.33 15.66
N ASN A 183 -0.82 10.66 16.49
CA ASN A 183 0.39 11.35 16.06
C ASN A 183 1.49 10.35 15.79
N PHE A 184 2.14 10.48 14.63
CA PHE A 184 3.32 9.70 14.31
C PHE A 184 4.42 10.05 15.32
N ASN A 185 4.89 9.04 16.03
CA ASN A 185 6.11 9.20 16.79
C ASN A 185 7.25 9.10 15.79
N LEU A 186 8.31 9.91 15.95
CA LEU A 186 9.58 9.68 15.26
C LEU A 186 9.85 8.17 15.31
N PRO A 187 10.33 7.56 14.20
CA PRO A 187 10.55 6.14 14.18
C PRO A 187 11.28 5.81 15.48
N GLY A 188 10.66 4.98 16.32
CA GLY A 188 11.35 4.43 17.49
C GLY A 188 12.67 3.86 17.00
N ALA A 189 13.60 3.57 17.94
CA ALA A 189 14.82 2.83 17.64
C ALA A 189 14.52 1.86 16.49
N PRO A 190 15.12 2.10 15.30
CA PRO A 190 14.57 1.48 14.11
C PRO A 190 14.55 -0.05 14.32
N GLY A 191 13.53 -0.74 13.81
CA GLY A 191 13.29 -2.17 14.17
C GLY A 191 12.07 -2.42 15.05
N ALA A 192 11.39 -1.37 15.47
CA ALA A 192 10.08 -1.51 16.06
C ALA A 192 8.99 -1.83 14.98
N LEU A 193 9.30 -1.85 13.67
CA LEU A 193 8.37 -2.01 12.51
C LEU A 193 7.66 -3.39 12.40
N THR A 194 7.21 -3.96 13.51
CA THR A 194 7.02 -5.40 13.73
C THR A 194 5.78 -6.03 13.09
N LYS A 195 4.84 -5.28 12.50
CA LYS A 195 3.61 -5.86 11.90
C LYS A 195 3.01 -5.09 10.71
N GLY A 196 3.80 -4.25 10.07
CA GLY A 196 3.24 -3.28 9.11
C GLY A 196 2.40 -2.21 9.81
N VAL A 197 2.69 -1.89 11.08
CA VAL A 197 2.05 -0.83 11.87
C VAL A 197 3.11 0.21 12.23
N ASP A 198 2.79 1.49 12.12
CA ASP A 198 3.66 2.59 12.53
C ASP A 198 3.51 2.90 14.03
N PHE A 199 4.57 3.42 14.64
CA PHE A 199 4.53 3.88 16.04
C PHE A 199 3.78 5.20 16.10
N CYS A 200 2.60 5.17 16.67
CA CYS A 200 1.81 6.36 16.84
C CYS A 200 1.24 6.46 18.24
N THR A 201 1.19 7.67 18.77
CA THR A 201 0.54 7.98 20.04
C THR A 201 -0.90 8.35 19.77
N ALA A 202 -1.85 7.73 20.49
CA ALA A 202 -3.26 8.05 20.37
C ALA A 202 -3.53 9.52 20.77
N VAL A 203 -4.42 10.17 20.02
CA VAL A 203 -4.91 11.52 20.28
C VAL A 203 -6.42 11.41 20.49
N GLN A 204 -6.95 12.04 21.54
CA GLN A 204 -8.40 12.05 21.75
C GLN A 204 -9.07 12.79 20.58
N ASP A 205 -9.96 12.12 19.87
CA ASP A 205 -10.66 12.74 18.75
C ASP A 205 -11.87 13.52 19.27
N PRO A 206 -12.02 14.83 18.95
CA PRO A 206 -13.15 15.63 19.42
C PRO A 206 -14.49 15.28 18.75
N VAL A 207 -14.47 14.62 17.59
CA VAL A 207 -15.64 14.34 16.74
C VAL A 207 -15.93 12.83 16.69
N PHE A 208 -14.91 12.03 16.41
CA PHE A 208 -15.01 10.58 16.21
C PHE A 208 -14.73 9.83 17.52
N ASN A 209 -15.52 10.11 18.56
CA ASN A 209 -15.48 9.39 19.83
C ASN A 209 -16.90 9.15 20.37
N ILE A 210 -17.05 8.10 21.19
CA ILE A 210 -18.27 7.83 21.97
C ILE A 210 -17.85 7.66 23.43
N ASN A 211 -18.37 8.52 24.31
CA ASN A 211 -18.07 8.51 25.74
C ASN A 211 -16.56 8.53 26.05
N GLY A 212 -15.77 9.27 25.26
CA GLY A 212 -14.32 9.37 25.43
C GLY A 212 -13.51 8.25 24.78
N THR A 213 -14.13 7.23 24.18
CA THR A 213 -13.44 6.20 23.41
C THR A 213 -13.47 6.54 21.92
N ASN A 214 -12.29 6.66 21.29
CA ASN A 214 -12.20 6.97 19.87
C ASN A 214 -12.76 5.82 19.00
N VAL A 215 -13.40 6.18 17.90
CA VAL A 215 -13.72 5.29 16.78
C VAL A 215 -12.99 5.76 15.52
N ARG A 216 -13.02 4.97 14.43
CA ARG A 216 -12.35 5.36 13.19
C ARG A 216 -12.97 6.63 12.60
N ARG A 217 -12.11 7.50 12.08
CA ARG A 217 -12.50 8.71 11.36
C ARG A 217 -13.17 8.37 10.02
N VAL A 218 -14.07 9.24 9.56
CA VAL A 218 -14.84 9.05 8.31
C VAL A 218 -14.70 10.25 7.37
N THR A 219 -14.31 10.02 6.12
CA THR A 219 -13.93 11.09 5.19
C THR A 219 -15.05 12.11 5.01
N GLY A 220 -14.69 13.38 4.83
CA GLY A 220 -15.65 14.48 4.64
C GLY A 220 -16.31 14.52 3.26
N ARG A 221 -16.00 13.57 2.37
CA ARG A 221 -16.67 13.34 1.08
C ARG A 221 -16.72 11.84 0.81
N ASN A 222 -17.72 11.43 0.04
CA ASN A 222 -17.85 10.08 -0.49
C ASN A 222 -16.69 9.78 -1.48
N ALA A 223 -16.14 8.57 -1.43
CA ALA A 223 -15.04 8.17 -2.30
C ALA A 223 -15.57 7.77 -3.69
N PRO A 224 -15.16 8.43 -4.78
CA PRO A 224 -15.58 8.05 -6.13
C PRO A 224 -14.97 6.70 -6.54
N THR A 225 -15.55 6.04 -7.53
CA THR A 225 -14.95 4.81 -8.08
C THR A 225 -13.59 5.06 -8.75
N VAL A 226 -12.67 4.10 -8.59
CA VAL A 226 -11.38 4.05 -9.32
C VAL A 226 -11.49 3.36 -10.69
N ILE A 227 -12.60 2.68 -10.98
CA ILE A 227 -12.83 2.04 -12.28
C ILE A 227 -13.09 3.14 -13.32
N ASN A 228 -12.47 3.01 -14.50
CA ASN A 228 -12.47 4.01 -15.57
C ASN A 228 -11.91 5.39 -15.16
N ALA A 229 -11.28 5.54 -13.99
CA ALA A 229 -10.75 6.82 -13.52
C ALA A 229 -9.62 7.36 -14.40
N ALA A 230 -8.97 6.51 -15.20
CA ALA A 230 -7.95 6.86 -16.18
C ALA A 230 -8.43 7.86 -17.25
N PHE A 231 -9.73 7.96 -17.49
CA PHE A 231 -10.28 8.94 -18.44
C PHE A 231 -10.44 10.34 -17.84
N ASN A 232 -10.46 10.47 -16.50
CA ASN A 232 -10.71 11.74 -15.83
C ASN A 232 -9.52 12.71 -15.99
N PHE A 233 -9.83 13.98 -16.23
CA PHE A 233 -8.83 15.05 -16.27
C PHE A 233 -8.25 15.36 -14.87
N ARG A 234 -9.11 15.43 -13.84
CA ARG A 234 -8.75 15.58 -12.42
C ARG A 234 -9.58 14.56 -11.63
N ASN A 235 -9.07 13.91 -10.59
CA ASN A 235 -9.77 12.76 -9.99
C ASN A 235 -10.58 13.07 -8.72
N PHE A 236 -10.20 14.05 -7.90
CA PHE A 236 -10.99 14.37 -6.70
C PHE A 236 -12.22 15.23 -7.04
N TRP A 237 -13.28 15.09 -6.24
CA TRP A 237 -14.55 15.83 -6.40
C TRP A 237 -14.36 17.35 -6.48
N ASP A 238 -13.45 17.91 -5.68
CA ASP A 238 -13.10 19.34 -5.63
C ASP A 238 -11.99 19.74 -6.59
N GLY A 239 -11.70 18.88 -7.57
CA GLY A 239 -10.67 19.11 -8.57
C GLY A 239 -9.25 18.92 -8.04
N ARG A 240 -8.97 18.54 -6.79
CA ARG A 240 -7.60 18.09 -6.46
C ARG A 240 -7.23 16.82 -7.27
N ALA A 241 -5.99 16.35 -7.12
CA ALA A 241 -5.37 15.35 -8.00
C ALA A 241 -5.16 15.89 -9.42
N ASN A 242 -4.18 16.80 -9.54
CA ASN A 242 -3.83 17.51 -10.77
C ASN A 242 -3.43 16.54 -11.90
N ASN A 243 -3.81 16.85 -13.14
CA ASN A 243 -3.45 16.06 -14.32
C ASN A 243 -1.94 16.00 -14.59
N ASN A 244 -1.16 16.94 -14.04
CA ASN A 244 0.29 16.88 -14.05
C ASN A 244 0.79 16.38 -12.70
N PHE A 245 1.43 15.21 -12.66
CA PHE A 245 2.02 14.67 -11.45
C PHE A 245 3.43 15.21 -11.21
N ASN A 246 3.69 15.68 -9.99
CA ASN A 246 4.97 16.26 -9.58
C ASN A 246 5.91 15.28 -8.85
N GLY A 247 5.51 14.01 -8.69
CA GLY A 247 6.31 13.00 -7.99
C GLY A 247 6.10 12.94 -6.47
N VAL A 248 5.38 13.87 -5.86
CA VAL A 248 5.37 14.05 -4.40
C VAL A 248 3.96 14.17 -3.81
N ASN A 249 3.06 14.94 -4.42
CA ASN A 249 1.76 15.26 -3.82
C ASN A 249 0.66 15.51 -4.88
N PRO A 250 -0.62 15.61 -4.47
CA PRO A 250 -1.75 15.71 -5.40
C PRO A 250 -1.89 17.03 -6.17
N PHE A 251 -1.06 18.03 -5.89
CA PHE A 251 -1.25 19.39 -6.41
C PHE A 251 -0.52 19.63 -7.75
N GLY A 252 0.37 18.72 -8.15
CA GLY A 252 1.11 18.85 -9.40
C GLY A 252 2.01 20.09 -9.41
N ASP A 253 2.10 20.76 -10.56
CA ASP A 253 2.96 21.94 -10.72
C ASP A 253 2.52 23.14 -9.86
N ARG A 254 1.35 23.08 -9.22
CA ARG A 254 0.89 24.10 -8.25
C ARG A 254 1.73 24.13 -6.98
N ASP A 255 2.44 23.05 -6.67
CA ASP A 255 3.46 23.04 -5.62
C ASP A 255 4.85 23.26 -6.22
N PRO A 256 5.38 24.51 -6.21
CA PRO A 256 6.69 24.81 -6.76
C PRO A 256 7.83 24.28 -5.88
N ASN A 257 7.54 23.63 -4.75
CA ASN A 257 8.54 23.07 -3.85
C ASN A 257 8.62 21.53 -3.94
N ALA A 258 7.74 20.89 -4.70
CA ALA A 258 7.74 19.45 -4.88
C ALA A 258 8.94 18.99 -5.71
N VAL A 259 9.89 18.31 -5.07
CA VAL A 259 11.09 17.78 -5.72
C VAL A 259 11.24 16.28 -5.47
N ILE A 260 11.75 15.59 -6.49
CA ILE A 260 12.32 14.24 -6.37
C ILE A 260 13.85 14.31 -6.42
N PHE A 261 14.53 13.24 -6.08
CA PHE A 261 16.00 13.18 -6.10
C PHE A 261 16.49 12.34 -7.27
N VAL A 262 17.33 12.89 -8.14
CA VAL A 262 17.85 12.19 -9.32
C VAL A 262 19.36 12.03 -9.21
N ASN A 263 19.85 10.83 -9.45
CA ASN A 263 21.27 10.55 -9.53
C ASN A 263 21.74 10.62 -10.99
N ALA A 264 22.70 11.50 -11.28
CA ALA A 264 23.36 11.54 -12.59
C ALA A 264 24.44 10.45 -12.64
N LEU A 265 24.60 9.78 -13.79
CA LEU A 265 25.68 8.82 -14.02
C LEU A 265 27.03 9.47 -13.68
N GLY A 266 27.73 8.93 -12.67
CA GLY A 266 29.03 9.43 -12.19
C GLY A 266 28.97 10.43 -11.01
N SER A 267 27.77 10.83 -10.55
CA SER A 267 27.61 11.61 -9.32
C SER A 267 27.46 10.69 -8.10
N THR A 268 28.03 11.10 -6.97
CA THR A 268 27.84 10.41 -5.68
C THR A 268 26.66 10.96 -4.90
N THR A 269 26.11 12.13 -5.26
CA THR A 269 25.05 12.84 -4.50
C THR A 269 23.83 13.11 -5.39
N PRO A 270 22.65 12.58 -5.05
CA PRO A 270 21.40 12.89 -5.75
C PRO A 270 21.08 14.38 -5.70
N GLN A 271 20.61 14.92 -6.82
CA GLN A 271 20.20 16.33 -6.90
C GLN A 271 18.67 16.44 -6.86
N PRO A 272 18.12 17.41 -6.11
CA PRO A 272 16.68 17.69 -6.17
C PRO A 272 16.30 18.17 -7.57
N LYS A 273 15.20 17.64 -8.10
CA LYS A 273 14.68 17.94 -9.43
C LYS A 273 13.17 18.06 -9.38
N HIS A 274 12.66 19.17 -9.90
CA HIS A 274 11.24 19.30 -10.24
C HIS A 274 10.92 18.45 -11.46
N ILE A 275 9.80 17.74 -11.40
CA ILE A 275 9.29 16.97 -12.52
C ILE A 275 7.82 17.31 -12.75
N SER A 276 7.36 17.06 -13.97
CA SER A 276 5.96 17.16 -14.35
C SER A 276 5.67 16.00 -15.31
N VAL A 277 4.74 15.13 -14.94
CA VAL A 277 4.29 14.00 -15.75
C VAL A 277 2.83 14.29 -16.13
N PRO A 278 2.53 14.70 -17.39
CA PRO A 278 1.17 15.03 -17.81
C PRO A 278 0.29 13.78 -17.88
N PHE A 279 -1.04 13.93 -18.00
CA PHE A 279 -1.99 12.81 -18.06
C PHE A 279 -1.82 11.81 -16.90
N SER A 280 -1.53 12.34 -15.71
CA SER A 280 -1.18 11.58 -14.51
C SER A 280 -2.00 12.01 -13.29
N SER A 281 -3.27 12.34 -13.52
CA SER A 281 -4.23 12.63 -12.44
C SER A 281 -4.38 11.45 -11.47
N LEU A 282 -4.25 10.20 -11.95
CA LEU A 282 -4.22 9.00 -11.10
C LEU A 282 -3.00 8.95 -10.19
N ALA A 283 -1.79 9.25 -10.68
CA ALA A 283 -0.61 9.29 -9.81
C ALA A 283 -0.73 10.40 -8.76
N SER A 284 -1.25 11.57 -9.14
CA SER A 284 -1.56 12.66 -8.21
C SER A 284 -2.61 12.26 -7.16
N GLN A 285 -3.65 11.52 -7.56
CA GLN A 285 -4.67 11.00 -6.65
C GLN A 285 -4.06 10.03 -5.64
N ALA A 286 -3.27 9.07 -6.13
CA ALA A 286 -2.70 7.99 -5.34
C ALA A 286 -1.82 8.48 -4.19
N VAL A 287 -1.12 9.62 -4.36
CA VAL A 287 -0.22 10.17 -3.31
C VAL A 287 -0.93 11.01 -2.24
N GLY A 288 -2.25 11.21 -2.33
CA GLY A 288 -3.01 11.96 -1.32
C GLY A 288 -3.28 11.15 -0.05
N PRO A 289 -4.04 10.05 -0.14
CA PRO A 289 -4.49 9.28 1.02
C PRO A 289 -3.36 8.76 1.94
N PRO A 290 -2.22 8.23 1.42
CA PRO A 290 -1.16 7.68 2.27
C PRO A 290 -0.48 8.71 3.20
N GLY A 291 -0.55 10.00 2.87
CA GLY A 291 -0.07 11.10 3.72
C GLY A 291 -1.16 11.73 4.61
N SER A 292 -2.41 11.34 4.45
CA SER A 292 -3.56 11.92 5.14
C SER A 292 -3.70 11.33 6.54
N ALA A 293 -3.64 12.20 7.57
CA ALA A 293 -3.85 11.84 8.99
C ALA A 293 -5.27 11.33 9.31
N PHE A 294 -6.11 11.36 8.29
CA PHE A 294 -7.52 11.04 8.35
C PHE A 294 -7.79 9.70 7.67
N GLU A 295 -7.20 9.50 6.48
CA GLU A 295 -7.48 8.34 5.64
C GLU A 295 -6.58 7.14 5.97
N MET A 296 -5.26 7.29 5.88
CA MET A 296 -4.34 6.14 5.96
C MET A 296 -3.13 6.35 6.89
N SER A 297 -2.97 7.53 7.49
CA SER A 297 -1.71 7.91 8.13
C SER A 297 -1.90 8.44 9.54
N CYS A 298 -0.85 8.37 10.35
CA CYS A 298 -0.77 9.15 11.58
C CYS A 298 -0.35 10.58 11.25
N GLY A 299 -0.79 11.56 12.04
CA GLY A 299 -0.38 12.95 11.90
C GLY A 299 1.15 13.09 11.92
N GLY A 300 1.73 13.67 10.86
CA GLY A 300 3.16 13.90 10.74
C GLY A 300 4.00 12.80 10.06
N ARG A 301 3.40 11.67 9.66
CA ARG A 301 4.09 10.64 8.87
C ARG A 301 4.25 11.06 7.41
N ILE A 302 5.45 10.93 6.86
CA ILE A 302 5.78 11.33 5.48
C ILE A 302 6.11 10.12 4.58
N PHE A 303 6.01 10.26 3.24
CA PHE A 303 6.30 9.18 2.28
C PHE A 303 7.66 8.49 2.48
N PRO A 304 8.75 9.20 2.81
CA PRO A 304 10.02 8.53 3.14
C PRO A 304 9.95 7.59 4.36
N ASN A 305 9.11 7.88 5.36
CA ASN A 305 8.87 6.93 6.46
C ASN A 305 8.13 5.69 5.98
N MET A 306 7.17 5.88 5.06
CA MET A 306 6.46 4.77 4.43
C MET A 306 7.40 3.90 3.60
N GLY A 307 8.27 4.51 2.78
CA GLY A 307 9.30 3.79 2.05
C GLY A 307 10.17 2.96 2.98
N ARG A 308 10.66 3.54 4.07
CA ARG A 308 11.46 2.81 5.08
C ARG A 308 10.74 1.58 5.63
N LYS A 309 9.44 1.72 5.94
CA LYS A 309 8.60 0.62 6.42
C LYS A 309 8.38 -0.45 5.36
N MET A 310 8.06 -0.03 4.14
CA MET A 310 7.57 -0.95 3.12
C MET A 310 8.68 -1.67 2.39
N LEU A 311 9.86 -1.07 2.23
CA LEU A 311 11.00 -1.75 1.60
C LEU A 311 11.49 -2.96 2.44
N THR A 312 11.15 -3.00 3.73
CA THR A 312 11.43 -4.13 4.64
C THR A 312 10.21 -5.02 4.90
N ALA A 313 9.04 -4.67 4.36
CA ALA A 313 7.85 -5.50 4.46
C ALA A 313 7.83 -6.58 3.36
N MET A 314 7.23 -7.74 3.66
CA MET A 314 6.81 -8.67 2.62
C MET A 314 5.61 -8.05 1.87
N PRO A 315 5.68 -7.88 0.54
CA PRO A 315 4.54 -7.39 -0.24
C PRO A 315 3.30 -8.26 -0.04
N LEU A 316 2.19 -7.61 0.31
CA LEU A 316 0.91 -8.27 0.60
C LEU A 316 1.01 -9.33 1.71
N GLY A 317 1.96 -9.18 2.65
CA GLY A 317 2.24 -10.18 3.70
C GLY A 317 1.05 -10.49 4.63
N GLN A 318 0.01 -9.65 4.63
CA GLN A 318 -1.22 -9.90 5.40
C GLN A 318 -2.35 -10.54 4.56
N GLN A 319 -2.19 -10.61 3.24
CA GLN A 319 -3.22 -10.97 2.28
C GLN A 319 -2.86 -12.27 1.55
N LEU A 320 -3.88 -13.07 1.25
CA LEU A 320 -3.79 -14.13 0.26
C LEU A 320 -3.87 -13.51 -1.13
N VAL A 321 -3.08 -14.03 -2.06
CA VAL A 321 -3.12 -13.66 -3.48
C VAL A 321 -3.39 -14.94 -4.25
N ASP A 322 -4.50 -15.00 -4.98
CA ASP A 322 -4.84 -16.20 -5.74
C ASP A 322 -3.71 -16.58 -6.71
N SER A 323 -3.40 -17.87 -6.81
CA SER A 323 -2.34 -18.34 -7.72
C SER A 323 -2.65 -18.03 -9.19
N ASN A 324 -3.92 -17.83 -9.54
CA ASN A 324 -4.45 -17.45 -10.84
C ASN A 324 -4.87 -15.97 -10.91
N ASP A 325 -4.46 -15.12 -9.97
CA ASP A 325 -4.57 -13.65 -10.11
C ASP A 325 -3.91 -13.22 -11.43
N SER A 326 -4.56 -12.32 -12.17
CA SER A 326 -4.20 -11.96 -13.55
C SER A 326 -2.85 -11.25 -13.67
N VAL A 327 -2.38 -10.62 -12.58
CA VAL A 327 -1.16 -9.82 -12.54
C VAL A 327 -0.14 -10.40 -11.56
N LEU A 328 -0.58 -10.72 -10.34
CA LEU A 328 0.29 -11.14 -9.24
C LEU A 328 0.40 -12.67 -9.11
N GLY A 329 -0.46 -13.43 -9.82
CA GLY A 329 -0.50 -14.89 -9.76
C GLY A 329 0.87 -15.56 -9.93
N PRO A 330 1.72 -15.16 -10.90
CA PRO A 330 3.06 -15.74 -11.09
C PRO A 330 3.99 -15.61 -9.88
N ILE A 331 3.84 -14.56 -9.07
CA ILE A 331 4.70 -14.27 -7.92
C ILE A 331 4.00 -14.50 -6.57
N SER A 332 2.80 -15.06 -6.55
CA SER A 332 2.07 -15.39 -5.32
C SER A 332 2.73 -16.52 -4.51
N ASN A 333 2.77 -16.38 -3.19
CA ASN A 333 3.23 -17.42 -2.27
C ASN A 333 2.27 -18.62 -2.19
N GLN A 334 1.02 -18.51 -2.63
CA GLN A 334 0.10 -19.66 -2.75
C GLN A 334 0.64 -20.75 -3.68
N ARG A 335 1.53 -20.40 -4.62
CA ARG A 335 2.22 -21.36 -5.50
C ARG A 335 3.32 -22.16 -4.79
N LEU A 336 3.76 -21.75 -3.60
CA LEU A 336 4.70 -22.53 -2.77
C LEU A 336 3.92 -23.50 -1.89
N LEU A 337 2.96 -22.96 -1.14
CA LEU A 337 2.13 -23.72 -0.23
C LEU A 337 0.74 -23.04 -0.16
N ALA A 338 -0.30 -23.84 -0.34
CA ALA A 338 -1.67 -23.35 -0.24
C ALA A 338 -1.94 -22.78 1.16
N GLY A 339 -2.59 -21.62 1.22
CA GLY A 339 -2.83 -20.89 2.47
C GLY A 339 -1.76 -19.87 2.85
N THR A 340 -0.61 -19.83 2.16
CA THR A 340 0.46 -18.86 2.43
C THR A 340 0.15 -17.46 1.86
N LYS A 341 0.39 -16.43 2.68
CA LYS A 341 0.16 -15.01 2.35
C LYS A 341 1.36 -14.37 1.65
N GLY A 342 1.13 -13.24 0.99
CA GLY A 342 2.17 -12.42 0.38
C GLY A 342 2.72 -12.93 -0.95
N LEU A 343 3.76 -12.23 -1.40
CA LEU A 343 4.46 -12.48 -2.67
C LEU A 343 5.88 -13.00 -2.44
N LYS A 344 6.43 -13.68 -3.45
CA LYS A 344 7.83 -14.16 -3.51
C LYS A 344 8.86 -13.05 -3.74
N ALA A 345 8.40 -11.84 -4.03
CA ALA A 345 9.23 -10.68 -4.36
C ALA A 345 9.39 -9.73 -3.17
N THR A 346 10.35 -8.82 -3.25
CA THR A 346 10.47 -7.67 -2.33
C THR A 346 10.01 -6.39 -3.03
N TYR A 347 9.53 -5.39 -2.28
CA TYR A 347 9.21 -4.09 -2.88
C TYR A 347 10.44 -3.42 -3.53
N ILE A 348 11.65 -3.65 -3.01
CA ILE A 348 12.90 -3.24 -3.68
C ILE A 348 12.99 -3.86 -5.07
N SER A 349 12.92 -5.19 -5.17
CA SER A 349 13.04 -5.89 -6.46
C SER A 349 11.97 -5.45 -7.46
N MET A 350 10.75 -5.19 -6.98
CA MET A 350 9.64 -4.73 -7.82
C MET A 350 9.88 -3.29 -8.32
N ILE A 351 10.36 -2.38 -7.45
CA ILE A 351 10.71 -1.00 -7.83
C ILE A 351 11.88 -0.99 -8.82
N GLN A 352 12.94 -1.78 -8.56
CA GLN A 352 14.12 -1.84 -9.42
C GLN A 352 13.81 -2.38 -10.82
N LYS A 353 12.88 -3.33 -10.93
CA LYS A 353 12.37 -3.81 -12.23
C LYS A 353 11.49 -2.77 -12.90
N ALA A 354 10.60 -2.12 -12.15
CA ALA A 354 9.63 -1.17 -12.69
C ALA A 354 10.23 0.19 -13.08
N PHE A 355 11.27 0.69 -12.42
CA PHE A 355 11.76 2.07 -12.55
C PHE A 355 13.24 2.19 -12.89
N LYS A 356 13.60 3.28 -13.60
CA LYS A 356 14.99 3.53 -14.02
C LYS A 356 15.94 3.73 -12.82
N PRO A 357 17.19 3.23 -12.88
CA PRO A 357 18.15 3.34 -11.78
C PRO A 357 18.46 4.75 -11.29
N ALA A 358 18.34 5.76 -12.16
CA ALA A 358 18.57 7.16 -11.81
C ALA A 358 17.71 7.67 -10.62
N TYR A 359 16.61 6.98 -10.28
CA TYR A 359 15.69 7.38 -9.22
C TYR A 359 15.84 6.60 -7.92
N TRP A 360 16.63 5.53 -7.88
CA TRP A 360 16.79 4.69 -6.68
C TRP A 360 18.24 4.28 -6.38
N GLN A 361 19.16 4.42 -7.33
CA GLN A 361 20.54 3.94 -7.24
C GLN A 361 21.50 5.06 -6.82
N SER A 362 21.58 5.35 -5.52
CA SER A 362 22.55 6.29 -4.94
C SER A 362 23.21 5.72 -3.69
N ALA A 363 24.52 5.96 -3.56
CA ALA A 363 25.29 5.62 -2.37
C ALA A 363 25.18 6.68 -1.24
N SER A 364 24.72 7.90 -1.54
CA SER A 364 24.54 8.95 -0.53
C SER A 364 23.14 8.97 0.06
N LEU A 365 23.07 9.24 1.37
CA LEU A 365 21.83 9.53 2.09
C LEU A 365 21.38 10.97 1.87
N ILE A 366 20.07 11.17 1.85
CA ILE A 366 19.38 12.46 1.68
C ILE A 366 18.83 12.88 3.04
N THR A 367 19.16 14.09 3.50
CA THR A 367 18.58 14.66 4.72
C THR A 367 17.31 15.44 4.35
N ILE A 368 16.18 15.07 4.94
CA ILE A 368 14.86 15.68 4.73
C ILE A 368 14.40 16.30 6.06
N GLY A 369 13.74 17.45 6.05
CA GLY A 369 13.15 18.06 7.25
C GLY A 369 11.93 17.29 7.81
N ASN A 370 11.36 17.76 8.93
CA ASN A 370 10.28 17.07 9.65
C ASN A 370 8.86 17.31 9.09
N SER A 371 8.71 17.74 7.83
CA SER A 371 7.40 18.12 7.26
C SER A 371 7.31 17.73 5.79
N SER A 372 6.15 17.23 5.38
CA SER A 372 5.79 16.97 3.97
C SER A 372 4.81 18.04 3.48
N PRO A 373 4.88 18.45 2.18
CA PRO A 373 5.88 18.06 1.19
C PRO A 373 7.25 18.67 1.49
N VAL A 374 8.32 18.00 1.07
CA VAL A 374 9.71 18.41 1.32
C VAL A 374 9.96 19.75 0.63
N SER A 375 9.83 20.86 1.35
CA SER A 375 10.19 22.16 0.80
C SER A 375 11.71 22.29 0.69
N LEU A 376 12.20 22.95 -0.37
CA LEU A 376 13.61 23.36 -0.48
C LEU A 376 14.08 24.14 0.77
N SER A 377 13.18 24.85 1.43
CA SER A 377 13.45 25.61 2.66
C SER A 377 13.58 24.74 3.93
N GLN A 378 13.27 23.45 3.84
CA GLN A 378 13.30 22.48 4.95
C GLN A 378 14.48 21.51 4.85
N LEU A 379 15.28 21.62 3.78
CA LEU A 379 16.60 21.03 3.71
C LEU A 379 17.50 21.77 4.72
N SER A 380 18.31 21.04 5.49
CA SER A 380 19.14 21.68 6.53
C SER A 380 20.01 22.79 5.92
N SER A 381 20.23 23.86 6.67
CA SER A 381 21.14 24.96 6.29
C SER A 381 22.53 24.47 5.89
N ASP A 382 22.95 23.30 6.41
CA ASP A 382 24.20 22.64 6.06
C ASP A 382 24.19 22.14 4.60
N LEU A 383 23.05 21.65 4.11
CA LEU A 383 22.89 21.26 2.70
C LEU A 383 22.87 22.51 1.79
N ILE A 384 22.26 23.61 2.22
CA ILE A 384 22.27 24.91 1.51
C ILE A 384 23.69 25.49 1.46
N ALA A 385 24.51 25.28 2.50
CA ALA A 385 25.91 25.69 2.56
C ALA A 385 26.85 24.79 1.73
N LEU A 386 26.48 23.52 1.52
CA LEU A 386 27.21 22.54 0.70
C LEU A 386 26.97 22.68 -0.82
N ILE A 387 26.00 23.49 -1.25
CA ILE A 387 25.71 23.81 -2.67
C ILE A 387 26.60 25.00 -3.14
N LYS A 388 27.90 24.93 -2.84
CA LYS A 388 28.93 25.67 -3.60
C LYS A 388 29.71 24.64 -4.41
N PRO A 389 29.79 24.77 -5.74
CA PRO A 389 30.55 23.83 -6.57
C PRO A 389 31.99 23.72 -6.06
N GLY A 390 32.41 22.53 -5.65
CA GLY A 390 33.83 22.22 -5.40
C GLY A 390 34.28 22.00 -3.96
N GLN A 391 33.41 21.94 -2.95
CA GLN A 391 33.83 21.55 -1.57
C GLN A 391 32.85 20.61 -0.86
N VAL A 392 32.62 19.42 -1.43
CA VAL A 392 31.96 18.33 -0.72
C VAL A 392 32.96 17.17 -0.57
N THR A 393 33.44 16.95 0.65
CA THR A 393 34.04 15.66 1.03
C THR A 393 32.90 14.68 1.34
N PRO A 394 32.81 13.53 0.66
CA PRO A 394 31.85 12.48 1.00
C PRO A 394 32.06 12.03 2.44
N VAL A 395 31.00 11.95 3.24
CA VAL A 395 31.05 11.23 4.51
C VAL A 395 31.01 9.74 4.15
N THR A 396 32.18 9.11 4.13
CA THR A 396 32.31 7.68 3.85
C THR A 396 31.88 6.86 5.07
N ALA A 397 31.53 5.58 4.86
CA ALA A 397 31.21 4.64 5.95
C ALA A 397 32.28 4.60 7.06
N GLN A 398 33.53 4.98 6.75
CA GLN A 398 34.63 5.11 7.71
C GLN A 398 34.47 6.28 8.69
N THR A 399 33.76 7.36 8.33
CA THR A 399 33.48 8.46 9.27
C THR A 399 32.37 8.09 10.28
N LEU A 400 31.51 7.14 9.93
CA LEU A 400 30.45 6.60 10.80
C LEU A 400 30.94 5.51 11.76
N GLN A 401 32.07 4.87 11.48
CA GLN A 401 32.67 3.82 12.32
C GLN A 401 33.23 4.33 13.67
N GLN A 402 33.49 5.64 13.81
CA GLN A 402 34.18 6.20 14.98
C GLN A 402 33.28 6.87 16.01
N SER A 403 31.96 6.89 15.79
CA SER A 403 31.05 7.59 16.67
C SER A 403 29.76 6.77 16.75
N ASN A 404 29.35 6.39 17.96
CA ASN A 404 28.05 5.75 18.28
C ASN A 404 26.87 6.67 17.91
N VAL A 405 26.83 7.13 16.67
CA VAL A 405 25.91 8.14 16.16
C VAL A 405 24.73 7.36 15.60
N MET A 406 23.64 7.37 16.38
CA MET A 406 22.29 7.24 15.86
C MET A 406 22.22 8.02 14.53
N ILE A 407 21.90 7.33 13.43
CA ILE A 407 21.55 8.03 12.19
C ILE A 407 20.43 9.02 12.56
N PRO A 408 20.62 10.33 12.32
CA PRO A 408 19.55 11.30 12.57
C PRO A 408 18.27 10.80 11.90
N THR A 409 17.14 10.83 12.61
CA THR A 409 15.84 10.26 12.20
C THR A 409 15.29 10.79 10.87
N ASN A 410 15.99 11.75 10.27
CA ASN A 410 15.61 12.53 9.11
C ASN A 410 16.52 12.30 7.88
N LYS A 411 17.40 11.30 7.90
CA LYS A 411 18.18 10.86 6.73
C LYS A 411 17.54 9.65 6.05
N TYR A 412 17.50 9.62 4.72
CA TYR A 412 16.83 8.59 3.91
C TYR A 412 17.70 8.15 2.74
N THR A 413 17.53 6.90 2.29
CA THR A 413 18.08 6.46 1.00
C THR A 413 17.34 7.14 -0.16
N GLN A 414 17.88 7.11 -1.38
CA GLN A 414 17.18 7.68 -2.53
C GLN A 414 15.86 6.97 -2.83
N ILE A 415 15.81 5.63 -2.69
CA ILE A 415 14.59 4.86 -2.88
C ILE A 415 13.51 5.19 -1.84
N GLU A 416 13.90 5.44 -0.58
CA GLU A 416 13.00 5.94 0.47
C GLU A 416 12.53 7.37 0.16
N ALA A 417 13.45 8.27 -0.19
CA ALA A 417 13.16 9.67 -0.46
C ALA A 417 12.18 9.87 -1.65
N ASN A 418 12.32 9.04 -2.68
CA ASN A 418 11.47 9.05 -3.87
C ASN A 418 10.27 8.10 -3.78
N PHE A 419 9.94 7.55 -2.60
CA PHE A 419 8.90 6.53 -2.49
C PHE A 419 7.54 6.99 -3.05
N SER A 420 7.19 8.27 -2.92
CA SER A 420 5.98 8.87 -3.50
C SER A 420 5.94 8.79 -5.03
N LEU A 421 7.09 8.91 -5.72
CA LEU A 421 7.20 8.79 -7.17
C LEU A 421 6.85 7.37 -7.61
N PHE A 422 7.46 6.38 -6.97
CA PHE A 422 7.22 4.97 -7.28
C PHE A 422 5.79 4.56 -6.97
N TRP A 423 5.28 5.00 -5.82
CA TRP A 423 3.90 4.79 -5.41
C TRP A 423 2.92 5.37 -6.43
N GLY A 424 3.02 6.66 -6.73
CA GLY A 424 2.07 7.36 -7.60
C GLY A 424 2.04 6.76 -9.00
N LEU A 425 3.20 6.63 -9.65
CA LEU A 425 3.26 6.09 -11.01
C LEU A 425 2.87 4.62 -11.08
N ALA A 426 3.26 3.78 -10.12
CA ALA A 426 2.88 2.37 -10.14
C ALA A 426 1.36 2.19 -9.95
N VAL A 427 0.76 2.90 -8.99
CA VAL A 427 -0.70 2.85 -8.77
C VAL A 427 -1.45 3.35 -10.00
N GLN A 428 -1.00 4.45 -10.63
CA GLN A 428 -1.55 4.89 -11.92
C GLN A 428 -1.50 3.79 -12.98
N MET A 429 -0.33 3.15 -13.14
CA MET A 429 -0.18 2.08 -14.14
C MET A 429 -1.16 0.93 -13.90
N TYR A 430 -1.46 0.61 -12.64
CA TYR A 430 -2.49 -0.37 -12.29
C TYR A 430 -3.91 0.14 -12.57
N GLU A 431 -4.26 1.34 -12.11
CA GLU A 431 -5.59 1.94 -12.33
C GLU A 431 -5.89 2.18 -13.82
N ASP A 432 -4.88 2.46 -14.65
CA ASP A 432 -4.98 2.53 -16.12
C ASP A 432 -5.47 1.21 -16.76
N THR A 433 -5.37 0.09 -16.05
CA THR A 433 -5.88 -1.21 -16.50
C THR A 433 -7.34 -1.46 -16.13
N LEU A 434 -7.91 -0.70 -15.18
CA LEU A 434 -9.25 -0.93 -14.63
C LEU A 434 -10.33 -0.32 -15.54
N ILE A 435 -10.42 -0.81 -16.77
CA ILE A 435 -11.28 -0.29 -17.83
C ILE A 435 -12.50 -1.21 -18.04
N ALA A 436 -13.68 -0.71 -17.67
CA ALA A 436 -14.96 -1.39 -17.82
C ALA A 436 -15.65 -0.93 -19.12
N ASN A 437 -15.29 -1.60 -20.22
CA ASN A 437 -15.68 -1.27 -21.59
C ASN A 437 -16.49 -2.36 -22.31
N ASP A 438 -17.14 -3.28 -21.57
CA ASP A 438 -17.94 -4.37 -22.15
C ASP A 438 -19.35 -4.48 -21.55
N SER A 439 -19.88 -3.37 -21.03
CA SER A 439 -21.27 -3.27 -20.55
C SER A 439 -22.30 -3.55 -21.68
N PRO A 440 -23.56 -3.85 -21.36
CA PRO A 440 -24.64 -3.93 -22.35
C PRO A 440 -24.71 -2.72 -23.31
N VAL A 441 -24.46 -1.50 -22.80
CA VAL A 441 -24.39 -0.29 -23.62
C VAL A 441 -23.21 -0.34 -24.60
N ASP A 442 -22.02 -0.74 -24.17
CA ASP A 442 -20.87 -0.90 -25.08
C ASP A 442 -21.17 -1.91 -26.17
N GLN A 443 -21.72 -3.06 -25.78
CA GLN A 443 -22.09 -4.14 -26.70
C GLN A 443 -23.12 -3.69 -27.73
N PHE A 444 -24.08 -2.85 -27.34
CA PHE A 444 -25.07 -2.27 -28.24
C PHE A 444 -24.43 -1.35 -29.29
N PHE A 445 -23.50 -0.50 -28.88
CA PHE A 445 -22.74 0.38 -29.79
C PHE A 445 -21.72 -0.38 -30.64
N ASP A 446 -21.19 -1.50 -30.15
CA ASP A 446 -20.33 -2.44 -30.90
C ASP A 446 -21.11 -3.29 -31.93
N GLY A 447 -22.45 -3.15 -31.97
CA GLY A 447 -23.30 -3.75 -33.01
C GLY A 447 -24.22 -4.87 -32.51
N LYS A 448 -24.14 -5.30 -31.25
CA LYS A 448 -25.10 -6.26 -30.67
C LYS A 448 -26.40 -5.54 -30.28
N LYS A 449 -27.27 -5.28 -31.27
CA LYS A 449 -28.49 -4.47 -31.08
C LYS A 449 -29.49 -4.99 -30.05
N ASN A 450 -29.41 -6.27 -29.68
CA ASN A 450 -30.26 -6.89 -28.65
C ASN A 450 -29.58 -6.93 -27.26
N ALA A 451 -28.45 -6.24 -27.06
CA ALA A 451 -27.77 -6.20 -25.77
C ALA A 451 -28.54 -5.39 -24.71
N LEU A 452 -29.33 -4.40 -25.13
CA LEU A 452 -30.21 -3.63 -24.25
C LEU A 452 -31.64 -4.16 -24.30
N THR A 453 -32.32 -4.16 -23.15
CA THR A 453 -33.75 -4.43 -23.03
C THR A 453 -34.59 -3.26 -23.59
N ALA A 454 -35.91 -3.47 -23.73
CA ALA A 454 -36.82 -2.41 -24.15
C ALA A 454 -36.80 -1.21 -23.19
N ASP A 455 -36.92 -1.47 -21.88
CA ASP A 455 -36.88 -0.45 -20.83
C ASP A 455 -35.53 0.30 -20.83
N GLN A 456 -34.42 -0.40 -21.08
CA GLN A 456 -33.10 0.23 -21.22
C GLN A 456 -32.98 1.14 -22.45
N LEU A 457 -33.61 0.77 -23.58
CA LEU A 457 -33.64 1.61 -24.78
C LEU A 457 -34.53 2.85 -24.59
N ASN A 458 -35.66 2.69 -23.91
CA ASN A 458 -36.50 3.82 -23.51
C ASN A 458 -35.73 4.74 -22.55
N GLY A 459 -35.06 4.17 -21.56
CA GLY A 459 -34.24 4.90 -20.59
C GLY A 459 -33.08 5.65 -21.23
N MET A 460 -32.44 5.06 -22.25
CA MET A 460 -31.43 5.74 -23.06
C MET A 460 -32.03 6.95 -23.77
N THR A 461 -33.26 6.83 -24.29
CA THR A 461 -33.97 7.97 -24.92
C THR A 461 -34.24 9.07 -23.91
N VAL A 462 -34.69 8.72 -22.69
CA VAL A 462 -34.87 9.67 -21.59
C VAL A 462 -33.55 10.35 -21.25
N PHE A 463 -32.45 9.58 -21.13
CA PHE A 463 -31.12 10.09 -20.82
C PHE A 463 -30.61 11.11 -21.85
N GLU A 464 -30.82 10.85 -23.14
CA GLU A 464 -30.37 11.71 -24.24
C GLU A 464 -31.25 12.94 -24.46
N ASN A 465 -32.52 12.90 -24.05
CA ASN A 465 -33.50 13.94 -24.37
C ASN A 465 -34.17 14.51 -23.11
N GLN A 466 -35.26 13.88 -22.63
CA GLN A 466 -36.12 14.42 -21.56
C GLN A 466 -35.36 14.71 -20.27
N GLY A 467 -34.43 13.84 -19.92
CA GLY A 467 -33.60 13.92 -18.72
C GLY A 467 -32.43 14.92 -18.83
N LYS A 468 -32.11 15.39 -20.05
CA LYS A 468 -30.95 16.25 -20.36
C LYS A 468 -29.60 15.73 -19.84
N CYS A 469 -29.52 14.47 -19.40
CA CYS A 469 -28.37 13.93 -18.67
C CYS A 469 -27.09 13.98 -19.50
N ILE A 470 -27.22 13.76 -20.81
CA ILE A 470 -26.13 13.80 -21.77
C ILE A 470 -25.45 15.18 -21.92
N GLY A 471 -26.09 16.24 -21.43
CA GLY A 471 -25.51 17.58 -21.38
C GLY A 471 -24.20 17.62 -20.58
N CYS A 472 -24.16 16.89 -19.45
CA CYS A 472 -22.99 16.81 -18.56
C CYS A 472 -22.33 15.42 -18.60
N HIS A 473 -23.09 14.37 -18.87
CA HIS A 473 -22.63 12.98 -18.95
C HIS A 473 -22.47 12.52 -20.41
N GLY A 474 -21.73 13.31 -21.20
CA GLY A 474 -21.58 13.09 -22.63
C GLY A 474 -20.54 12.04 -23.02
N GLY A 475 -20.67 11.53 -24.24
CA GLY A 475 -19.66 10.68 -24.88
C GLY A 475 -19.63 9.23 -24.38
N PRO A 476 -18.72 8.41 -24.94
CA PRO A 476 -18.48 7.04 -24.47
C PRO A 476 -18.05 6.94 -23.00
N GLU A 477 -17.34 7.94 -22.50
CA GLU A 477 -16.88 8.03 -21.11
C GLU A 477 -18.01 8.35 -20.12
N THR A 478 -19.18 8.81 -20.61
CA THR A 478 -20.34 9.24 -19.80
C THR A 478 -20.00 10.36 -18.80
N THR A 479 -19.07 11.23 -19.17
CA THR A 479 -18.65 12.41 -18.38
C THR A 479 -17.98 13.46 -19.26
N ASN A 480 -18.30 14.73 -19.01
CA ASN A 480 -17.59 15.86 -19.58
C ASN A 480 -16.28 16.20 -18.85
N ALA A 481 -16.01 15.60 -17.67
CA ALA A 481 -14.77 15.83 -16.92
C ALA A 481 -13.58 14.96 -17.40
N SER A 482 -13.69 14.40 -18.61
CA SER A 482 -12.67 13.53 -19.19
C SER A 482 -11.60 14.31 -19.95
N ASN A 483 -10.43 13.69 -20.12
CA ASN A 483 -9.36 14.26 -20.93
C ASN A 483 -9.81 14.54 -22.38
N SER A 484 -10.66 13.70 -22.98
CA SER A 484 -11.10 13.88 -24.38
C SER A 484 -12.00 15.10 -24.57
N LYS A 485 -12.69 15.55 -23.50
CA LYS A 485 -13.61 16.68 -23.49
C LYS A 485 -12.93 17.97 -23.07
N VAL A 486 -12.33 17.96 -21.88
CA VAL A 486 -11.74 19.16 -21.26
C VAL A 486 -10.54 19.72 -22.05
N LEU A 487 -9.82 18.88 -22.81
CA LEU A 487 -8.73 19.37 -23.67
C LEU A 487 -9.19 20.21 -24.88
N SER A 488 -10.50 20.23 -25.18
CA SER A 488 -11.05 21.04 -26.27
C SER A 488 -11.53 22.43 -25.81
N ALA A 489 -11.99 22.53 -24.56
CA ALA A 489 -12.35 23.77 -23.90
C ALA A 489 -12.30 23.55 -22.38
N ARG A 490 -11.57 24.40 -21.64
CA ARG A 490 -11.42 24.29 -20.18
C ARG A 490 -12.21 25.33 -19.41
N LEU A 491 -12.25 26.55 -19.96
CA LEU A 491 -12.97 27.68 -19.41
C LEU A 491 -14.06 28.07 -20.39
N GLU A 492 -15.29 28.15 -19.90
CA GLU A 492 -16.46 28.44 -20.73
C GLU A 492 -17.33 29.52 -20.10
N ARG A 493 -18.20 30.12 -20.93
CA ARG A 493 -19.24 31.05 -20.48
C ARG A 493 -20.60 30.44 -20.69
N MET A 494 -21.40 30.44 -19.63
CA MET A 494 -22.81 30.11 -19.73
C MET A 494 -23.65 31.12 -18.95
N LYS A 495 -24.93 31.16 -19.28
CA LYS A 495 -25.94 31.86 -18.48
C LYS A 495 -26.29 30.94 -17.31
N MET A 496 -26.04 31.36 -16.08
CA MET A 496 -26.36 30.57 -14.88
C MET A 496 -27.87 30.59 -14.61
N SER A 497 -28.32 29.82 -13.61
CA SER A 497 -29.74 29.76 -13.21
C SER A 497 -30.35 31.14 -12.85
N ASP A 498 -29.57 32.05 -12.24
CA ASP A 498 -29.99 33.44 -11.97
C ASP A 498 -30.02 34.36 -13.22
N SER A 499 -29.84 33.79 -14.40
CA SER A 499 -29.88 34.46 -15.70
C SER A 499 -28.72 35.40 -16.04
N GLU A 500 -27.69 35.47 -15.20
CA GLU A 500 -26.49 36.25 -15.49
C GLU A 500 -25.41 35.37 -16.13
N VAL A 501 -24.55 35.98 -16.95
CA VAL A 501 -23.44 35.26 -17.59
C VAL A 501 -22.26 35.15 -16.63
N ALA A 502 -21.73 33.95 -16.45
CA ALA A 502 -20.54 33.69 -15.66
C ALA A 502 -19.54 32.81 -16.42
N VAL A 503 -18.29 32.85 -15.97
CA VAL A 503 -17.23 31.94 -16.41
C VAL A 503 -17.15 30.78 -15.41
N TYR A 504 -16.98 29.56 -15.91
CA TYR A 504 -16.89 28.35 -15.11
C TYR A 504 -15.81 27.40 -15.65
N ASP A 505 -15.46 26.39 -14.85
CA ASP A 505 -14.51 25.34 -15.22
C ASP A 505 -15.30 24.16 -15.83
N ASP A 506 -15.03 23.82 -17.10
CA ASP A 506 -15.76 22.75 -17.78
C ASP A 506 -15.55 21.39 -17.12
N GLY A 507 -16.59 20.56 -17.10
CA GLY A 507 -16.64 19.28 -16.38
C GLY A 507 -16.85 19.40 -14.86
N PHE A 508 -17.07 20.62 -14.33
CA PHE A 508 -17.41 20.86 -12.93
C PHE A 508 -18.68 21.70 -12.78
N TYR A 509 -19.75 21.12 -12.23
CA TYR A 509 -21.05 21.79 -12.14
C TYR A 509 -21.60 21.77 -10.71
N ASN A 510 -22.37 22.80 -10.38
CA ASN A 510 -23.21 22.83 -9.19
C ASN A 510 -24.61 22.37 -9.57
N ILE A 511 -25.05 21.28 -8.94
CA ILE A 511 -26.36 20.65 -9.20
C ILE A 511 -27.35 20.82 -8.03
N GLY A 512 -27.00 21.61 -7.01
CA GLY A 512 -27.91 21.87 -5.89
C GLY A 512 -28.03 20.74 -4.86
N VAL A 513 -26.98 19.93 -4.65
CA VAL A 513 -26.99 18.86 -3.61
C VAL A 513 -27.06 19.43 -2.19
N ARG A 514 -26.30 20.51 -1.93
CA ARG A 514 -26.27 21.27 -0.68
C ARG A 514 -26.06 22.76 -0.97
N PRO A 515 -26.39 23.67 -0.04
CA PRO A 515 -26.04 25.09 -0.16
C PRO A 515 -24.54 25.28 -0.40
N THR A 516 -24.16 26.17 -1.32
CA THR A 516 -22.74 26.46 -1.63
C THR A 516 -21.91 26.95 -0.44
N THR A 517 -22.57 27.47 0.59
CA THR A 517 -21.95 27.88 1.84
C THR A 517 -21.46 26.72 2.70
N GLU A 518 -21.98 25.50 2.47
CA GLU A 518 -21.64 24.31 3.26
C GLU A 518 -20.48 23.51 2.64
N ASP A 519 -20.38 23.43 1.31
CA ASP A 519 -19.22 22.90 0.59
C ASP A 519 -19.00 23.68 -0.71
N LYS A 520 -17.82 24.27 -0.84
CA LYS A 520 -17.47 25.10 -2.01
C LYS A 520 -16.98 24.30 -3.21
N GLY A 521 -16.65 23.02 -3.07
CA GLY A 521 -16.04 22.23 -4.15
C GLY A 521 -14.78 22.90 -4.69
N ILE A 522 -14.69 23.12 -6.01
CA ILE A 522 -13.57 23.83 -6.66
C ILE A 522 -13.49 25.33 -6.29
N GLY A 523 -14.54 25.92 -5.72
CA GLY A 523 -14.52 27.29 -5.19
C GLY A 523 -13.67 27.46 -3.93
N GLY A 524 -13.14 26.36 -3.38
CA GLY A 524 -12.18 26.36 -2.29
C GLY A 524 -10.76 26.79 -2.72
N THR A 525 -9.81 26.68 -1.78
CA THR A 525 -8.39 26.98 -1.99
C THR A 525 -7.51 25.79 -1.69
N ASP A 526 -6.37 25.69 -2.36
CA ASP A 526 -5.30 24.76 -2.02
C ASP A 526 -4.56 25.18 -0.72
N PRO A 527 -3.70 24.32 -0.16
CA PRO A 527 -2.91 24.64 1.04
C PRO A 527 -1.96 25.83 0.89
N PHE A 528 -1.73 26.32 -0.33
CA PHE A 528 -0.88 27.47 -0.63
C PHE A 528 -1.70 28.77 -0.71
N GLY A 529 -3.01 28.70 -0.51
CA GLY A 529 -3.94 29.83 -0.55
C GLY A 529 -4.40 30.21 -1.96
N ASN A 530 -4.11 29.39 -2.98
CA ASN A 530 -4.57 29.64 -4.35
C ASN A 530 -5.93 28.96 -4.60
N PRO A 531 -6.81 29.55 -5.43
CA PRO A 531 -8.06 28.92 -5.84
C PRO A 531 -7.85 27.56 -6.51
N LEU A 532 -8.70 26.59 -6.17
CA LEU A 532 -8.72 25.27 -6.82
C LEU A 532 -9.31 25.35 -8.23
N SER A 533 -10.29 26.22 -8.43
CA SER A 533 -10.83 26.57 -9.74
C SER A 533 -9.79 27.25 -10.62
N GLU A 534 -9.78 26.85 -11.89
CA GLU A 534 -8.94 27.41 -12.94
C GLU A 534 -9.38 28.80 -13.34
N THR A 535 -10.70 29.04 -13.45
CA THR A 535 -11.28 30.37 -13.66
C THR A 535 -10.80 31.34 -12.59
N ALA A 536 -11.00 31.00 -11.32
CA ALA A 536 -10.65 31.87 -10.19
C ALA A 536 -9.12 32.07 -10.08
N TYR A 537 -8.34 31.02 -10.33
CA TYR A 537 -6.88 31.09 -10.32
C TYR A 537 -6.36 32.02 -11.44
N CYS A 538 -6.87 31.90 -12.66
CA CYS A 538 -6.50 32.79 -13.76
C CYS A 538 -6.87 34.25 -13.48
N GLN A 539 -8.05 34.50 -12.90
CA GLN A 539 -8.44 35.85 -12.48
C GLN A 539 -7.52 36.43 -11.40
N GLN A 540 -7.07 35.61 -10.43
CA GLN A 540 -6.09 36.03 -9.43
C GLN A 540 -4.77 36.45 -10.09
N MET A 541 -4.27 35.69 -11.06
CA MET A 541 -3.03 36.01 -11.77
C MET A 541 -3.15 37.29 -12.61
N LEU A 542 -4.28 37.48 -13.30
CA LEU A 542 -4.58 38.72 -14.03
C LEU A 542 -4.67 39.93 -13.09
N LYS A 543 -5.27 39.78 -11.90
CA LYS A 543 -5.34 40.84 -10.87
C LYS A 543 -3.96 41.22 -10.33
N ALA A 544 -3.03 40.26 -10.28
CA ALA A 544 -1.63 40.50 -9.90
C ALA A 544 -0.79 41.18 -10.99
N GLY A 545 -1.40 41.56 -12.13
CA GLY A 545 -0.68 42.15 -13.27
C GLY A 545 0.06 41.12 -14.12
N GLY A 546 -0.15 39.83 -13.86
CA GLY A 546 0.31 38.74 -14.70
C GLY A 546 -0.64 38.47 -15.86
N THR A 547 -0.34 37.42 -16.62
CA THR A 547 -1.18 36.91 -17.70
C THR A 547 -1.81 35.59 -17.25
N CYS A 548 -3.05 35.32 -17.67
CA CYS A 548 -3.56 33.95 -17.77
C CYS A 548 -2.93 33.34 -19.04
N ASP A 549 -1.60 33.21 -19.05
CA ASP A 549 -0.85 32.68 -20.19
C ASP A 549 -1.05 31.16 -20.25
N PRO A 550 -1.03 30.55 -21.44
CA PRO A 550 -0.67 29.14 -21.60
C PRO A 550 0.43 28.65 -20.67
N ALA A 551 1.42 29.46 -20.23
CA ALA A 551 2.42 29.11 -19.23
C ALA A 551 1.86 28.92 -17.79
N VAL A 552 0.85 29.70 -17.40
CA VAL A 552 0.11 29.55 -16.13
C VAL A 552 -0.91 28.41 -16.24
N LEU A 553 -1.47 28.17 -17.43
CA LEU A 553 -2.24 26.97 -17.75
C LEU A 553 -1.35 25.73 -17.97
N ASN A 554 -0.06 25.89 -18.30
CA ASN A 554 0.93 24.81 -18.46
C ASN A 554 1.33 24.25 -17.08
N ILE A 555 1.19 25.03 -16.01
CA ILE A 555 1.21 24.59 -14.60
C ILE A 555 -0.05 23.74 -14.27
N ILE A 556 -1.03 23.69 -15.18
CA ILE A 556 -2.33 23.03 -15.01
C ILE A 556 -2.69 22.17 -16.26
N GLY A 557 -1.76 21.86 -17.17
CA GLY A 557 -1.99 21.02 -18.37
C GLY A 557 -2.25 21.76 -19.71
N ARG A 558 -1.64 21.24 -20.78
CA ARG A 558 -1.36 21.80 -22.13
C ARG A 558 -2.58 21.99 -23.09
N PRO A 559 -2.41 22.64 -24.29
CA PRO A 559 -3.34 23.63 -24.82
C PRO A 559 -4.39 23.08 -25.80
N ASN A 560 -5.60 23.61 -25.72
CA ASN A 560 -6.42 24.14 -26.81
C ASN A 560 -7.71 24.71 -26.16
N GLU A 561 -7.96 26.01 -26.29
CA GLU A 561 -9.19 26.62 -25.77
C GLU A 561 -9.93 27.36 -26.89
N ASN A 562 -11.24 27.12 -26.95
CA ASN A 562 -12.18 27.87 -27.79
C ASN A 562 -12.59 29.23 -27.18
N LEU A 563 -12.11 29.56 -25.98
CA LEU A 563 -12.06 30.92 -25.42
C LEU A 563 -10.58 31.27 -25.25
N ALA A 564 -10.04 32.18 -26.08
CA ALA A 564 -8.66 32.60 -25.87
C ALA A 564 -8.54 33.21 -24.45
N PRO A 565 -7.54 32.84 -23.63
CA PRO A 565 -7.32 33.46 -22.30
C PRO A 565 -7.26 34.99 -22.32
N ALA A 566 -6.97 35.58 -23.48
CA ALA A 566 -7.06 37.01 -23.78
C ALA A 566 -8.49 37.61 -23.69
N GLN A 567 -9.55 36.80 -23.56
CA GLN A 567 -10.94 37.21 -23.44
C GLN A 567 -11.50 37.15 -22.00
N LEU A 568 -10.76 36.56 -21.05
CA LEU A 568 -11.10 36.57 -19.63
C LEU A 568 -10.68 37.90 -18.98
N LYS A 569 -11.61 38.55 -18.30
CA LYS A 569 -11.41 39.81 -17.58
C LYS A 569 -11.34 39.55 -16.08
N THR A 570 -10.58 40.38 -15.37
CA THR A 570 -10.50 40.35 -13.89
C THR A 570 -11.84 40.63 -13.20
N THR A 571 -12.78 41.22 -13.92
CA THR A 571 -14.13 41.60 -13.46
C THR A 571 -15.22 40.64 -13.94
N ASP A 572 -14.89 39.63 -14.74
CA ASP A 572 -15.89 38.63 -15.12
C ASP A 572 -16.38 37.90 -13.87
N ARG A 573 -17.68 37.63 -13.82
CA ARG A 573 -18.26 36.79 -12.77
C ARG A 573 -17.77 35.36 -12.94
N ALA A 574 -17.35 34.73 -11.83
CA ALA A 574 -17.01 33.32 -11.78
C ALA A 574 -18.13 32.54 -11.07
N ALA A 575 -18.55 31.42 -11.66
CA ALA A 575 -19.52 30.48 -11.08
C ALA A 575 -18.82 29.16 -10.77
N VAL A 576 -18.29 29.04 -9.55
CA VAL A 576 -17.35 27.98 -9.15
C VAL A 576 -17.65 27.40 -7.78
N ASN A 577 -18.55 28.03 -7.00
CA ASN A 577 -18.86 27.56 -5.66
C ASN A 577 -19.89 26.43 -5.71
N GLY A 578 -19.60 25.34 -5.00
CA GLY A 578 -20.43 24.14 -4.99
C GLY A 578 -20.34 23.34 -6.29
N ASN A 579 -19.36 23.64 -7.16
CA ASN A 579 -19.11 22.88 -8.37
C ASN A 579 -18.21 21.68 -8.04
N PHE A 580 -18.63 20.50 -8.51
CA PHE A 580 -17.88 19.26 -8.35
C PHE A 580 -17.71 18.55 -9.68
N LYS A 581 -16.66 17.74 -9.77
CA LYS A 581 -16.36 16.94 -10.94
C LYS A 581 -17.56 16.08 -11.35
N VAL A 582 -17.91 16.09 -12.63
CA VAL A 582 -18.90 15.14 -13.15
C VAL A 582 -18.34 13.71 -13.14
N PRO A 583 -18.96 12.77 -12.40
CA PRO A 583 -18.50 11.38 -12.41
C PRO A 583 -18.92 10.69 -13.71
N GLY A 584 -18.12 9.72 -14.17
CA GLY A 584 -18.61 8.75 -15.16
C GLY A 584 -19.73 7.90 -14.58
N LEU A 585 -20.65 7.43 -15.42
CA LEU A 585 -21.83 6.66 -15.01
C LEU A 585 -21.71 5.15 -15.29
N ARG A 586 -20.54 4.70 -15.74
CA ARG A 586 -20.24 3.27 -15.92
C ARG A 586 -20.13 2.58 -14.56
N ASP A 587 -20.72 1.39 -14.46
CA ASP A 587 -20.82 0.62 -13.22
C ASP A 587 -21.53 1.35 -12.07
N ILE A 588 -22.33 2.38 -12.37
CA ILE A 588 -22.96 3.25 -11.36
C ILE A 588 -23.87 2.45 -10.42
N GLU A 589 -24.47 1.35 -10.88
CA GLU A 589 -25.28 0.45 -10.06
C GLU A 589 -24.57 -0.04 -8.79
N LEU A 590 -23.25 -0.25 -8.86
CA LEU A 590 -22.46 -0.90 -7.81
C LEU A 590 -21.72 0.09 -6.89
N THR A 591 -21.84 1.39 -7.14
CA THR A 591 -20.96 2.42 -6.55
C THR A 591 -21.70 3.43 -5.66
N GLY A 592 -22.88 3.05 -5.16
CA GLY A 592 -23.58 3.82 -4.13
C GLY A 592 -22.85 3.80 -2.76
N PRO A 593 -23.21 4.68 -1.82
CA PRO A 593 -24.20 5.75 -1.94
C PRO A 593 -23.71 6.89 -2.85
N TYR A 594 -24.65 7.64 -3.41
CA TYR A 594 -24.39 8.55 -4.54
C TYR A 594 -24.17 10.00 -4.13
N PHE A 595 -23.56 10.76 -5.06
CA PHE A 595 -23.07 12.13 -4.94
C PHE A 595 -21.83 12.29 -4.05
N HIS A 596 -21.17 13.45 -4.12
CA HIS A 596 -19.96 13.76 -3.34
C HIS A 596 -20.19 13.71 -1.82
N ASN A 597 -21.43 13.81 -1.34
CA ASN A 597 -21.81 13.67 0.06
C ASN A 597 -22.38 12.28 0.40
N GLY A 598 -22.55 11.38 -0.57
CA GLY A 598 -23.14 10.07 -0.33
C GLY A 598 -24.57 10.14 0.23
N GLY A 599 -25.35 11.16 -0.14
CA GLY A 599 -26.65 11.49 0.46
C GLY A 599 -27.85 10.75 -0.13
N GLN A 600 -27.63 9.92 -1.16
CA GLN A 600 -28.66 9.09 -1.80
C GLN A 600 -28.25 7.61 -1.76
N ALA A 601 -29.16 6.72 -1.40
CA ALA A 601 -28.88 5.28 -1.34
C ALA A 601 -29.15 4.55 -2.66
N THR A 602 -30.04 5.07 -3.51
CA THR A 602 -30.50 4.37 -4.73
C THR A 602 -30.45 5.26 -5.97
N LEU A 603 -30.27 4.65 -7.14
CA LEU A 603 -30.35 5.37 -8.42
C LEU A 603 -31.70 6.05 -8.62
N ARG A 604 -32.80 5.46 -8.12
CA ARG A 604 -34.12 6.09 -8.18
C ARG A 604 -34.14 7.43 -7.43
N GLN A 605 -33.57 7.49 -6.22
CA GLN A 605 -33.50 8.75 -5.48
C GLN A 605 -32.65 9.80 -6.21
N VAL A 606 -31.59 9.38 -6.93
CA VAL A 606 -30.79 10.27 -7.82
C VAL A 606 -31.65 10.79 -8.97
N VAL A 607 -32.43 9.94 -9.62
CA VAL A 607 -33.32 10.34 -10.72
C VAL A 607 -34.43 11.27 -10.22
N ASP A 608 -35.03 11.00 -9.05
CA ASP A 608 -36.02 11.88 -8.43
C ASP A 608 -35.41 13.26 -8.14
N PHE A 609 -34.15 13.31 -7.68
CA PHE A 609 -33.40 14.56 -7.44
C PHE A 609 -33.27 15.42 -8.69
N TYR A 610 -32.84 14.84 -9.81
CA TYR A 610 -32.74 15.59 -11.07
C TYR A 610 -34.12 15.96 -11.61
N SER A 611 -35.12 15.08 -11.49
CA SER A 611 -36.48 15.31 -11.97
C SER A 611 -37.13 16.56 -11.36
N ARG A 612 -36.81 16.88 -10.10
CA ARG A 612 -37.31 18.07 -9.38
C ARG A 612 -36.39 19.29 -9.46
N GLY A 613 -35.28 19.21 -10.21
CA GLY A 613 -34.33 20.32 -10.38
C GLY A 613 -33.35 20.52 -9.21
N GLY A 614 -33.03 19.46 -8.46
CA GLY A 614 -32.13 19.52 -7.30
C GLY A 614 -32.81 20.00 -6.00
N ASP A 615 -32.08 19.88 -4.88
CA ASP A 615 -32.63 20.14 -3.53
C ASP A 615 -32.44 21.60 -3.09
N PHE A 616 -31.40 22.27 -3.58
CA PHE A 616 -31.01 23.63 -3.15
C PHE A 616 -30.86 24.61 -4.31
N ALA A 617 -31.57 24.39 -5.42
CA ALA A 617 -31.46 25.20 -6.63
C ALA A 617 -31.61 26.70 -6.38
N GLY A 618 -32.64 27.11 -5.62
CA GLY A 618 -32.90 28.52 -5.31
C GLY A 618 -31.78 29.18 -4.48
N GLN A 619 -31.20 28.45 -3.53
CA GLN A 619 -30.07 28.96 -2.72
C GLN A 619 -28.77 29.02 -3.54
N ASN A 620 -28.63 28.12 -4.50
CA ASN A 620 -27.44 28.00 -5.33
C ASN A 620 -27.54 28.76 -6.65
N ALA A 621 -28.64 29.46 -6.94
CA ALA A 621 -28.92 30.04 -8.26
C ALA A 621 -27.78 30.89 -8.87
N HIS A 622 -26.92 31.47 -8.03
CA HIS A 622 -25.73 32.21 -8.43
C HIS A 622 -24.62 31.33 -9.07
N ASP A 623 -24.47 30.07 -8.66
CA ASP A 623 -23.45 29.15 -9.19
C ASP A 623 -24.08 27.91 -9.86
N LEU A 624 -25.40 27.72 -9.74
CA LEU A 624 -26.14 26.57 -10.25
C LEU A 624 -26.15 26.52 -11.78
N ASP A 625 -25.85 25.35 -12.32
CA ASP A 625 -25.95 25.05 -13.75
C ASP A 625 -27.40 25.26 -14.24
N PRO A 626 -27.62 25.96 -15.37
CA PRO A 626 -28.95 26.29 -15.86
C PRO A 626 -29.79 25.08 -16.30
N ASP A 627 -29.18 23.94 -16.64
CA ASP A 627 -29.92 22.74 -17.03
C ASP A 627 -30.51 22.00 -15.82
N ILE A 628 -30.15 22.41 -14.60
CA ILE A 628 -30.72 21.91 -13.35
C ILE A 628 -31.99 22.69 -13.03
N GLU A 629 -33.07 22.28 -13.69
CA GLU A 629 -34.43 22.80 -13.53
C GLU A 629 -35.43 21.65 -13.38
N PRO A 630 -36.64 21.87 -12.84
CA PRO A 630 -37.67 20.83 -12.80
C PRO A 630 -38.04 20.36 -14.21
N ILE A 631 -37.81 19.08 -14.50
CA ILE A 631 -38.12 18.43 -15.78
C ILE A 631 -39.32 17.47 -15.70
N ALA A 632 -39.82 17.21 -14.49
CA ALA A 632 -41.09 16.50 -14.23
C ALA A 632 -41.26 15.17 -14.99
N LEU A 633 -40.25 14.30 -14.93
CA LEU A 633 -40.31 12.96 -15.51
C LEU A 633 -41.45 12.15 -14.89
N SER A 634 -42.18 11.41 -15.72
CA SER A 634 -43.19 10.46 -15.26
C SER A 634 -42.57 9.29 -14.49
N GLY A 635 -43.36 8.60 -13.68
CA GLY A 635 -42.88 7.43 -12.92
C GLY A 635 -42.28 6.32 -13.80
N GLU A 636 -42.79 6.15 -15.03
CA GLU A 636 -42.29 5.20 -16.02
C GLU A 636 -40.96 5.66 -16.62
N GLU A 637 -40.84 6.93 -17.05
CA GLU A 637 -39.58 7.48 -17.55
C GLU A 637 -38.45 7.40 -16.52
N LYS A 638 -38.78 7.58 -15.23
CA LYS A 638 -37.84 7.42 -14.13
C LYS A 638 -37.37 5.98 -13.97
N ASP A 639 -38.29 5.02 -14.09
CA ASP A 639 -37.98 3.57 -14.01
C ASP A 639 -37.10 3.14 -15.19
N ASP A 640 -37.45 3.57 -16.40
CA ASP A 640 -36.70 3.31 -17.63
C ASP A 640 -35.29 3.90 -17.55
N LEU A 641 -35.14 5.14 -17.07
CA LEU A 641 -33.84 5.76 -16.87
C LEU A 641 -32.96 4.97 -15.89
N VAL A 642 -33.51 4.49 -14.78
CA VAL A 642 -32.79 3.60 -13.86
C VAL A 642 -32.37 2.30 -14.55
N ALA A 643 -33.24 1.70 -15.37
CA ALA A 643 -32.92 0.50 -16.13
C ALA A 643 -31.73 0.75 -17.08
N PHE A 644 -31.71 1.88 -17.78
CA PHE A 644 -30.58 2.28 -18.62
C PHE A 644 -29.27 2.43 -17.84
N LEU A 645 -29.29 3.08 -16.67
CA LEU A 645 -28.11 3.21 -15.81
C LEU A 645 -27.55 1.86 -15.34
N ILE A 646 -28.43 0.87 -15.08
CA ILE A 646 -28.02 -0.52 -14.82
C ILE A 646 -27.37 -1.16 -16.06
N GLY A 647 -27.81 -0.79 -17.27
CA GLY A 647 -27.22 -1.23 -18.52
C GLY A 647 -25.78 -0.74 -18.77
N LEU A 648 -25.28 0.20 -17.95
CA LEU A 648 -23.90 0.68 -17.98
C LEU A 648 -22.95 -0.16 -17.10
N THR A 649 -23.43 -1.22 -16.44
CA THR A 649 -22.61 -2.11 -15.61
C THR A 649 -21.94 -3.19 -16.46
N ASP A 650 -20.61 -3.32 -16.34
CA ASP A 650 -19.82 -4.38 -16.96
C ASP A 650 -19.85 -5.64 -16.07
N GLU A 651 -20.26 -6.77 -16.64
CA GLU A 651 -20.34 -8.04 -15.90
C GLU A 651 -18.96 -8.53 -15.42
N ARG A 652 -17.85 -8.04 -15.98
CA ARG A 652 -16.52 -8.34 -15.42
C ARG A 652 -16.33 -7.66 -14.07
N VAL A 653 -16.85 -6.45 -13.88
CA VAL A 653 -16.78 -5.74 -12.59
C VAL A 653 -17.66 -6.45 -11.57
N ARG A 654 -18.93 -6.70 -11.91
CA ARG A 654 -19.90 -7.37 -11.02
C ARG A 654 -19.41 -8.72 -10.50
N TRP A 655 -18.65 -9.45 -11.32
CA TRP A 655 -18.12 -10.77 -10.99
C TRP A 655 -16.62 -10.75 -10.64
N GLU A 656 -16.00 -9.59 -10.44
CA GLU A 656 -14.58 -9.42 -10.08
C GLU A 656 -13.64 -10.19 -11.03
N LYS A 657 -13.99 -10.28 -12.32
CA LYS A 657 -13.17 -10.94 -13.36
C LYS A 657 -12.05 -10.02 -13.80
N ALA A 658 -10.95 -10.60 -14.27
CA ALA A 658 -9.83 -9.82 -14.78
C ALA A 658 -10.29 -8.72 -15.78
N PRO A 659 -9.79 -7.48 -15.65
CA PRO A 659 -8.68 -7.06 -14.77
C PRO A 659 -9.08 -6.68 -13.31
N PHE A 660 -10.33 -6.91 -12.90
CA PHE A 660 -10.87 -6.53 -11.58
C PHE A 660 -10.68 -7.59 -10.49
N ASP A 661 -9.94 -8.67 -10.79
CA ASP A 661 -9.55 -9.68 -9.81
C ASP A 661 -8.55 -9.10 -8.79
N HIS A 662 -8.52 -9.63 -7.56
CA HIS A 662 -7.78 -8.98 -6.47
C HIS A 662 -7.29 -9.90 -5.34
N PRO A 663 -6.26 -9.47 -4.58
CA PRO A 663 -5.89 -10.07 -3.29
C PRO A 663 -7.02 -10.05 -2.27
N SER A 664 -6.99 -10.95 -1.28
CA SER A 664 -7.92 -10.91 -0.15
C SER A 664 -7.77 -9.62 0.64
N LEU A 665 -8.84 -9.14 1.29
CA LEU A 665 -8.81 -7.88 2.03
C LEU A 665 -9.67 -7.97 3.30
N CYS A 666 -9.14 -7.59 4.47
CA CYS A 666 -9.91 -7.55 5.71
C CYS A 666 -10.18 -6.11 6.15
N ILE A 667 -11.35 -5.57 5.80
CA ILE A 667 -11.72 -4.18 6.03
C ILE A 667 -12.34 -3.96 7.43
N PRO A 668 -11.98 -2.87 8.14
CA PRO A 668 -12.72 -2.41 9.31
C PRO A 668 -14.15 -2.01 8.94
N SER A 669 -15.10 -2.33 9.81
CA SER A 669 -16.54 -2.10 9.63
C SER A 669 -17.19 -1.65 10.94
N GLY A 670 -16.68 -0.55 11.49
CA GLY A 670 -17.10 0.00 12.78
C GLY A 670 -16.72 -0.90 13.98
N SER A 671 -17.34 -0.66 15.12
CA SER A 671 -17.01 -1.28 16.40
C SER A 671 -18.23 -1.93 17.06
N PRO A 672 -18.04 -3.03 17.82
CA PRO A 672 -19.13 -3.64 18.58
C PRO A 672 -19.55 -2.73 19.74
N MET A 673 -20.85 -2.74 20.05
CA MET A 673 -21.45 -1.97 21.14
C MET A 673 -22.26 -2.89 22.06
N THR A 674 -22.16 -2.65 23.37
CA THR A 674 -23.05 -3.25 24.38
C THR A 674 -23.81 -2.13 25.08
N GLY A 675 -25.10 -1.98 24.77
CA GLY A 675 -25.86 -0.79 25.16
C GLY A 675 -25.27 0.47 24.50
N SER A 676 -24.88 1.46 25.30
CA SER A 676 -24.25 2.72 24.85
C SER A 676 -22.71 2.73 24.97
N SER A 677 -22.09 1.60 25.32
CA SER A 677 -20.64 1.50 25.51
C SER A 677 -19.96 0.71 24.39
N LEU A 678 -18.83 1.22 23.93
CA LEU A 678 -17.92 0.54 23.00
C LEU A 678 -17.05 -0.46 23.74
N THR A 679 -16.62 -1.52 23.05
CA THR A 679 -15.57 -2.42 23.55
C THR A 679 -14.20 -1.77 23.29
N PRO A 680 -13.43 -1.38 24.33
CA PRO A 680 -12.10 -0.82 24.13
C PRO A 680 -11.15 -1.83 23.50
N ASP A 681 -10.21 -1.36 22.68
CA ASP A 681 -9.12 -2.15 22.12
C ASP A 681 -8.19 -2.58 23.28
N PRO A 682 -7.93 -3.89 23.45
CA PRO A 682 -7.04 -4.39 24.51
C PRO A 682 -5.62 -3.82 24.46
N ALA A 683 -5.12 -3.49 23.27
CA ALA A 683 -3.79 -2.92 23.09
C ALA A 683 -3.78 -1.39 23.24
N ASN A 684 -4.93 -0.73 23.04
CA ASN A 684 -5.06 0.72 23.10
C ASN A 684 -6.39 1.11 23.77
N PRO A 685 -6.47 1.16 25.11
CA PRO A 685 -7.75 1.35 25.81
C PRO A 685 -8.50 2.66 25.51
N GLY A 686 -7.83 3.66 24.93
CA GLY A 686 -8.44 4.94 24.50
C GLY A 686 -9.24 4.87 23.20
N GLN A 687 -9.21 3.74 22.49
CA GLN A 687 -9.95 3.54 21.23
C GLN A 687 -10.77 2.26 21.24
N ALA A 688 -11.73 2.16 20.33
CA ALA A 688 -12.60 1.01 20.18
C ALA A 688 -11.93 -0.12 19.39
N THR A 689 -12.36 -1.35 19.67
CA THR A 689 -12.02 -2.52 18.86
C THR A 689 -12.78 -2.45 17.52
N ASP A 690 -12.12 -2.78 16.41
CA ASP A 690 -12.78 -2.91 15.10
C ASP A 690 -13.51 -4.25 14.97
N THR A 691 -14.72 -4.21 14.41
CA THR A 691 -15.32 -5.35 13.72
C THR A 691 -14.74 -5.40 12.32
N ARG A 692 -14.29 -6.58 11.85
CA ARG A 692 -13.71 -6.73 10.51
C ARG A 692 -14.61 -7.57 9.61
N SER A 693 -14.70 -7.18 8.34
CA SER A 693 -15.26 -7.98 7.25
C SER A 693 -14.13 -8.37 6.31
N CYS A 694 -14.02 -9.65 5.93
CA CYS A 694 -12.94 -10.12 5.07
C CYS A 694 -13.47 -10.60 3.72
N LEU A 695 -12.91 -10.05 2.65
CA LEU A 695 -13.09 -10.47 1.27
C LEU A 695 -12.06 -11.55 0.93
N PRO A 696 -12.45 -12.64 0.26
CA PRO A 696 -11.51 -13.64 -0.21
C PRO A 696 -10.61 -13.08 -1.30
N ALA A 697 -9.49 -13.76 -1.59
CA ALA A 697 -8.75 -13.50 -2.81
C ALA A 697 -9.55 -14.04 -4.01
N VAL A 698 -9.51 -13.31 -5.12
CA VAL A 698 -10.23 -13.65 -6.35
C VAL A 698 -9.22 -13.72 -7.48
N GLY A 699 -9.17 -14.85 -8.19
CA GLY A 699 -8.33 -15.03 -9.37
C GLY A 699 -8.98 -14.48 -10.64
N ALA A 700 -8.25 -14.52 -11.76
CA ALA A 700 -8.67 -13.92 -13.04
C ALA A 700 -10.05 -14.34 -13.56
N ALA A 701 -10.55 -15.53 -13.18
CA ALA A 701 -11.86 -16.04 -13.56
C ALA A 701 -13.04 -15.36 -12.82
N GLY A 702 -12.76 -14.58 -11.78
CA GLY A 702 -13.75 -13.90 -10.94
C GLY A 702 -14.44 -14.80 -9.93
N ARG A 703 -15.49 -14.25 -9.31
CA ARG A 703 -16.36 -14.93 -8.35
C ARG A 703 -17.11 -16.09 -9.00
N THR A 704 -17.30 -17.14 -8.21
CA THR A 704 -18.15 -18.28 -8.56
C THR A 704 -19.62 -17.96 -8.33
N THR A 705 -20.52 -18.70 -8.99
CA THR A 705 -21.97 -18.58 -8.75
C THR A 705 -22.36 -18.84 -7.30
N ALA A 706 -21.59 -19.66 -6.57
CA ALA A 706 -21.81 -19.91 -5.15
C ALA A 706 -21.46 -18.70 -4.26
N GLN A 707 -20.49 -17.88 -4.66
CA GLN A 707 -20.13 -16.63 -3.97
C GLN A 707 -21.11 -15.48 -4.28
N GLY A 708 -21.87 -15.61 -5.37
CA GLY A 708 -22.77 -14.58 -5.87
C GLY A 708 -22.04 -13.37 -6.47
N PRO A 709 -22.78 -12.48 -7.17
CA PRO A 709 -22.24 -11.23 -7.68
C PRO A 709 -21.99 -10.22 -6.55
N GLU A 710 -21.24 -9.15 -6.85
CA GLU A 710 -21.31 -7.93 -6.05
C GLU A 710 -22.75 -7.38 -6.03
N VAL A 711 -23.14 -6.77 -4.91
CA VAL A 711 -24.49 -6.26 -4.67
C VAL A 711 -24.49 -4.76 -4.47
N PRO A 712 -25.50 -4.02 -4.95
CA PRO A 712 -25.63 -2.59 -4.71
C PRO A 712 -25.66 -2.22 -3.22
N PHE A 713 -25.31 -0.97 -2.92
CA PHE A 713 -25.40 -0.40 -1.58
C PHE A 713 -26.81 -0.57 -0.98
N LEU A 714 -26.89 -1.07 0.26
CA LEU A 714 -28.14 -1.37 0.98
C LEU A 714 -29.12 -2.28 0.22
N ALA A 715 -28.62 -3.15 -0.66
CA ALA A 715 -29.47 -4.13 -1.34
C ALA A 715 -30.19 -5.05 -0.34
N ASN A 716 -31.52 -5.19 -0.49
CA ASN A 716 -32.33 -6.12 0.29
C ASN A 716 -33.09 -7.04 -0.69
N PRO A 717 -32.64 -8.30 -0.86
CA PRO A 717 -33.29 -9.27 -1.73
C PRO A 717 -34.76 -9.55 -1.39
N SER A 718 -35.20 -9.17 -0.19
CA SER A 718 -36.55 -9.43 0.35
C SER A 718 -37.51 -8.25 0.20
N ASP A 719 -37.06 -7.09 -0.29
CA ASP A 719 -37.92 -5.91 -0.47
C ASP A 719 -38.55 -5.92 -1.87
N PRO A 720 -39.86 -6.19 -2.02
CA PRO A 720 -40.51 -6.31 -3.32
C PRO A 720 -40.58 -4.99 -4.13
N LYS A 721 -40.38 -3.82 -3.51
CA LYS A 721 -40.34 -2.53 -4.21
C LYS A 721 -38.96 -2.21 -4.78
N LEU A 722 -37.90 -2.72 -4.14
CA LEU A 722 -36.51 -2.62 -4.58
C LEU A 722 -36.05 -3.84 -5.40
N ALA A 723 -36.70 -5.00 -5.23
CA ALA A 723 -36.40 -6.26 -5.92
C ALA A 723 -36.49 -6.14 -7.44
N LYS A 724 -37.38 -5.28 -7.98
CA LYS A 724 -37.46 -5.02 -9.43
C LYS A 724 -36.21 -4.36 -10.02
N PHE A 725 -35.41 -3.68 -9.19
CA PHE A 725 -34.19 -2.97 -9.56
C PHE A 725 -32.91 -3.61 -9.02
N GLN A 726 -33.01 -4.58 -8.11
CA GLN A 726 -31.88 -5.24 -7.46
C GLN A 726 -31.57 -6.62 -8.05
N TYR A 727 -32.42 -7.15 -8.95
CA TYR A 727 -32.17 -8.40 -9.67
C TYR A 727 -32.85 -8.37 -11.05
N GLN A 728 -32.07 -8.07 -12.08
CA GLN A 728 -32.33 -8.54 -13.44
C GLN A 728 -31.07 -9.29 -13.86
N PRO A 729 -30.99 -10.63 -13.70
CA PRO A 729 -29.94 -11.37 -14.38
C PRO A 729 -30.15 -11.14 -15.88
N ALA A 730 -29.20 -10.49 -16.54
CA ALA A 730 -29.12 -10.52 -17.99
C ALA A 730 -29.22 -11.99 -18.43
N PRO A 731 -30.01 -12.33 -19.46
CA PRO A 731 -30.27 -13.71 -19.84
C PRO A 731 -29.00 -14.33 -20.43
N LEU A 732 -28.19 -14.99 -19.60
CA LEU A 732 -27.10 -15.85 -20.05
C LEU A 732 -27.65 -17.24 -20.34
N PHE A 733 -27.78 -17.53 -21.63
CA PHE A 733 -27.71 -18.85 -22.27
C PHE A 733 -28.36 -20.03 -21.54
N THR A 734 -29.60 -20.33 -21.92
CA THR A 734 -30.23 -21.63 -21.67
C THR A 734 -29.53 -22.74 -22.45
N GLN A 735 -28.80 -23.65 -21.77
CA GLN A 735 -28.91 -25.10 -21.96
C GLN A 735 -28.49 -25.84 -20.67
N PRO A 736 -29.23 -26.87 -20.21
CA PRO A 736 -28.96 -27.58 -18.97
C PRO A 736 -27.97 -28.74 -19.19
N VAL A 737 -27.06 -28.94 -18.24
CA VAL A 737 -26.38 -30.22 -18.04
C VAL A 737 -26.78 -30.74 -16.66
N GLN A 738 -27.43 -31.90 -16.62
CA GLN A 738 -27.75 -32.62 -15.39
C GLN A 738 -26.72 -33.73 -15.09
N ALA A 739 -26.47 -33.85 -13.79
CA ALA A 739 -26.23 -35.05 -12.97
C ALA A 739 -24.83 -35.69 -12.88
N GLY A 740 -24.45 -35.97 -11.62
CA GLY A 740 -23.39 -36.89 -11.18
C GLY A 740 -22.78 -36.50 -9.84
N THR A 741 -23.53 -36.50 -8.73
CA THR A 741 -23.51 -37.49 -7.62
C THR A 741 -22.29 -37.47 -6.69
N ASP A 742 -22.64 -37.20 -5.42
CA ASP A 742 -21.95 -37.25 -4.11
C ASP A 742 -20.91 -38.38 -3.87
N PRO A 743 -20.06 -38.26 -2.83
CA PRO A 743 -20.46 -38.91 -1.58
C PRO A 743 -20.10 -38.18 -0.26
N LEU A 744 -21.10 -38.10 0.63
CA LEU A 744 -21.11 -38.53 2.05
C LEU A 744 -20.25 -37.72 3.05
N GLN A 745 -20.59 -37.55 4.33
CA GLN A 745 -21.79 -37.59 5.16
C GLN A 745 -21.30 -36.96 6.48
N ILE A 746 -22.13 -36.09 7.07
CA ILE A 746 -21.94 -35.56 8.41
C ILE A 746 -22.36 -36.64 9.41
N ASP A 747 -21.57 -36.91 10.44
CA ASP A 747 -22.08 -37.60 11.62
C ASP A 747 -22.52 -36.59 12.69
N GLY A 748 -23.70 -36.85 13.24
CA GLY A 748 -24.36 -35.99 14.19
C GLY A 748 -23.72 -36.11 15.56
N LYS A 749 -23.13 -35.01 16.06
CA LYS A 749 -22.96 -34.72 17.50
C LYS A 749 -22.46 -33.29 17.76
N GLY A 750 -23.24 -32.29 17.32
CA GLY A 750 -22.95 -30.89 17.65
C GLY A 750 -22.60 -30.68 19.12
N ARG A 751 -21.35 -30.25 19.40
CA ARG A 751 -20.92 -29.52 20.59
C ARG A 751 -19.70 -28.65 20.27
N THR A 752 -19.87 -27.35 20.46
CA THR A 752 -18.81 -26.39 20.73
C THR A 752 -18.53 -26.37 22.23
N SER A 753 -17.26 -26.33 22.63
CA SER A 753 -16.79 -25.61 23.82
C SER A 753 -15.26 -25.69 23.91
N ALA A 754 -14.60 -24.54 23.86
CA ALA A 754 -13.28 -24.35 24.45
C ALA A 754 -13.40 -24.48 25.97
N LEU A 755 -12.52 -25.27 26.60
CA LEU A 755 -12.19 -25.15 28.01
C LEU A 755 -10.70 -25.47 28.18
N LEU A 756 -9.98 -24.45 28.65
CA LEU A 756 -8.59 -24.45 29.08
C LEU A 756 -8.31 -25.65 29.99
N GLY A 757 -7.43 -26.55 29.56
CA GLY A 757 -6.79 -27.52 30.43
C GLY A 757 -5.62 -26.85 31.19
N PRO A 758 -5.36 -27.25 32.45
CA PRO A 758 -4.20 -26.75 33.20
C PRO A 758 -2.89 -27.18 32.52
N PRO A 759 -1.78 -26.45 32.73
CA PRO A 759 -0.51 -26.75 32.07
C PRO A 759 0.00 -28.14 32.46
N PRO A 760 0.59 -28.90 31.52
CA PRO A 760 1.20 -30.18 31.85
C PRO A 760 2.42 -29.95 32.76
N ALA A 761 2.60 -30.87 33.71
CA ALA A 761 3.75 -30.90 34.60
C ALA A 761 5.07 -31.10 33.81
N PRO A 762 6.23 -30.67 34.35
CA PRO A 762 7.52 -30.75 33.66
C PRO A 762 7.96 -32.21 33.45
N GLY A 763 8.30 -32.60 32.20
CA GLY A 763 8.91 -33.91 31.90
C GLY A 763 8.63 -34.56 30.53
N ILE A 764 8.24 -33.84 29.47
CA ILE A 764 7.77 -34.42 28.17
C ILE A 764 8.63 -33.98 26.96
N ALA A 765 9.83 -33.43 27.15
CA ALA A 765 10.73 -33.22 26.02
C ALA A 765 11.22 -34.60 25.50
N PRO A 766 11.28 -34.87 24.18
CA PRO A 766 12.13 -35.94 23.64
C PRO A 766 13.57 -35.79 24.19
N ALA A 767 14.40 -36.83 24.10
CA ALA A 767 15.82 -36.71 24.40
C ALA A 767 16.63 -36.91 23.11
N ALA A 768 17.61 -36.05 22.87
CA ALA A 768 18.44 -36.12 21.68
C ALA A 768 19.38 -37.34 21.78
N THR A 769 19.61 -38.06 20.69
CA THR A 769 20.49 -39.22 20.66
C THR A 769 21.91 -38.82 20.27
N LEU A 770 22.91 -39.27 21.02
CA LEU A 770 24.32 -39.01 20.72
C LEU A 770 24.69 -39.55 19.33
N LEU A 771 25.17 -38.67 18.45
CA LEU A 771 25.60 -39.01 17.09
C LEU A 771 27.12 -39.11 16.98
N SER A 772 27.85 -38.14 17.55
CA SER A 772 29.32 -38.08 17.55
C SER A 772 29.85 -37.36 18.79
N TRP A 773 31.09 -37.65 19.17
CA TRP A 773 31.83 -36.93 20.22
C TRP A 773 33.32 -36.89 19.94
N GLY A 774 34.05 -36.04 20.66
CA GLY A 774 35.49 -35.83 20.44
C GLY A 774 35.81 -34.70 19.47
N GLN A 775 34.79 -33.96 19.03
CA GLN A 775 34.95 -32.64 18.43
C GLN A 775 35.57 -31.66 19.43
N THR A 776 36.27 -30.64 18.96
CA THR A 776 36.78 -29.59 19.84
C THR A 776 35.71 -28.57 20.20
N SER A 777 35.01 -28.04 19.20
CA SER A 777 33.91 -27.09 19.39
C SER A 777 33.08 -27.02 18.09
N PRO A 778 31.95 -27.75 17.99
CA PRO A 778 31.14 -27.80 16.78
C PRO A 778 30.25 -26.55 16.63
N HIS A 779 30.66 -25.61 15.77
CA HIS A 779 29.99 -24.31 15.59
C HIS A 779 28.90 -24.29 14.51
N GLY A 780 28.78 -25.35 13.71
CA GLY A 780 27.75 -25.46 12.69
C GLY A 780 27.90 -26.72 11.86
N MET A 781 26.85 -27.03 11.11
CA MET A 781 26.71 -28.29 10.38
C MET A 781 26.01 -28.05 9.04
N VAL A 782 26.31 -28.90 8.06
CA VAL A 782 25.63 -28.88 6.77
C VAL A 782 25.58 -30.28 6.17
N PHE A 783 24.48 -30.60 5.48
CA PHE A 783 24.40 -31.82 4.68
C PHE A 783 24.89 -31.59 3.25
N ILE A 784 25.80 -32.44 2.80
CA ILE A 784 26.31 -32.44 1.44
C ILE A 784 26.23 -33.88 0.93
N ASN A 785 25.48 -34.11 -0.15
CA ASN A 785 25.33 -35.42 -0.79
C ASN A 785 24.96 -36.58 0.19
N GLY A 786 24.06 -36.32 1.15
CA GLY A 786 23.63 -37.32 2.13
C GLY A 786 24.64 -37.61 3.25
N LYS A 787 25.70 -36.81 3.37
CA LYS A 787 26.70 -36.88 4.43
C LYS A 787 26.66 -35.61 5.27
N LEU A 788 26.85 -35.76 6.57
CA LEU A 788 26.92 -34.65 7.51
C LEU A 788 28.35 -34.12 7.58
N TRP A 789 28.52 -32.83 7.37
CA TRP A 789 29.78 -32.12 7.52
C TRP A 789 29.69 -31.18 8.72
N VAL A 790 30.69 -31.20 9.59
CA VAL A 790 30.76 -30.45 10.84
C VAL A 790 31.90 -29.45 10.76
N ALA A 791 31.60 -28.18 11.08
CA ALA A 791 32.62 -27.16 11.28
C ALA A 791 33.15 -27.24 12.72
N ASP A 792 34.40 -27.68 12.85
CA ASP A 792 35.09 -27.80 14.13
C ASP A 792 36.22 -26.78 14.27
N HIS A 793 36.24 -26.09 15.40
CA HIS A 793 37.15 -24.98 15.69
C HIS A 793 38.66 -25.32 15.55
N VAL A 794 39.06 -26.59 15.62
CA VAL A 794 40.47 -27.01 15.44
C VAL A 794 40.67 -27.89 14.21
N MET A 795 39.72 -28.78 13.91
CA MET A 795 39.87 -29.73 12.82
C MET A 795 39.51 -29.15 11.44
N GLY A 796 38.83 -28.00 11.38
CA GLY A 796 38.36 -27.42 10.14
C GLY A 796 36.94 -27.90 9.78
N LEU A 797 36.57 -27.81 8.50
CA LEU A 797 35.29 -28.37 8.03
C LEU A 797 35.51 -29.84 7.65
N CYS A 798 34.91 -30.76 8.39
CA CYS A 798 35.15 -32.20 8.22
C CYS A 798 33.87 -33.02 8.05
N GLN A 799 33.95 -34.08 7.26
CA GLN A 799 32.89 -35.08 7.11
C GLN A 799 32.78 -35.99 8.35
N LEU A 800 31.54 -36.37 8.69
CA LEU A 800 31.25 -37.49 9.59
C LEU A 800 30.85 -38.71 8.76
N ASP A 801 31.61 -39.80 8.89
CA ASP A 801 31.29 -41.03 8.17
C ASP A 801 30.30 -41.92 8.95
N PRO A 802 29.26 -42.43 8.27
CA PRO A 802 28.28 -43.31 8.89
C PRO A 802 28.85 -44.70 9.10
N ALA A 803 28.75 -45.19 10.33
CA ALA A 803 28.98 -46.59 10.67
C ALA A 803 27.73 -47.17 11.37
N PRO A 804 27.25 -48.37 11.01
CA PRO A 804 26.03 -48.94 11.58
C PRO A 804 26.19 -49.25 13.07
N ASN A 805 25.26 -48.80 13.90
CA ASN A 805 25.22 -49.07 15.34
C ASN A 805 26.42 -48.53 16.15
N THR A 806 27.16 -47.57 15.61
CA THR A 806 28.30 -46.95 16.30
C THR A 806 28.18 -45.43 16.30
N VAL A 807 28.90 -44.79 17.23
CA VAL A 807 28.99 -43.33 17.31
C VAL A 807 29.91 -42.84 16.19
N GLN A 808 29.45 -41.89 15.37
CA GLN A 808 30.17 -41.44 14.17
C GLN A 808 31.54 -40.82 14.52
N ALA A 809 32.50 -41.00 13.62
CA ALA A 809 33.83 -40.43 13.73
C ALA A 809 34.08 -39.33 12.70
N VAL A 810 34.87 -38.33 13.08
CA VAL A 810 35.36 -37.31 12.14
C VAL A 810 36.38 -37.96 11.23
N ASP A 811 36.12 -37.94 9.92
CA ASP A 811 37.10 -38.38 8.95
C ASP A 811 38.10 -37.25 8.69
N ALA A 812 39.26 -37.34 9.34
CA ALA A 812 40.35 -36.38 9.20
C ALA A 812 40.91 -36.31 7.77
N THR A 813 40.72 -37.34 6.95
CA THR A 813 41.13 -37.35 5.53
C THR A 813 40.18 -36.58 4.64
N LYS A 814 38.98 -36.27 5.15
CA LYS A 814 37.90 -35.53 4.51
C LYS A 814 37.63 -34.18 5.19
N CYS A 815 38.64 -33.62 5.85
CA CYS A 815 38.63 -32.23 6.30
C CYS A 815 39.06 -31.29 5.16
N ASP A 816 38.82 -29.98 5.31
CA ASP A 816 39.26 -29.00 4.31
C ASP A 816 40.78 -29.11 4.06
N PRO A 817 41.21 -29.15 2.78
CA PRO A 817 42.56 -29.53 2.43
C PRO A 817 43.56 -28.47 2.92
N ASN A 818 44.48 -28.89 3.78
CA ASN A 818 45.55 -28.10 4.39
C ASN A 818 45.14 -27.16 5.53
N GLY A 819 43.93 -27.28 6.09
CA GLY A 819 43.48 -26.41 7.19
C GLY A 819 43.44 -24.94 6.78
N VAL A 820 42.92 -24.67 5.59
CA VAL A 820 42.81 -23.31 5.01
C VAL A 820 41.86 -22.46 5.85
N VAL A 821 40.80 -23.08 6.39
CA VAL A 821 39.91 -22.41 7.34
C VAL A 821 40.49 -22.59 8.74
N GLY A 822 41.13 -21.55 9.27
CA GLY A 822 41.91 -21.68 10.51
C GLY A 822 41.05 -21.96 11.74
N SER A 823 39.79 -21.51 11.73
CA SER A 823 38.86 -21.65 12.84
C SER A 823 37.43 -21.49 12.32
N PRO A 824 36.78 -22.57 11.86
CA PRO A 824 35.50 -22.46 11.16
C PRO A 824 34.35 -22.11 12.12
N GLY A 825 33.44 -21.26 11.63
CA GLY A 825 32.12 -21.02 12.22
C GLY A 825 31.03 -21.81 11.50
N GLN A 826 29.82 -21.28 11.40
CA GLN A 826 28.70 -21.89 10.67
C GLN A 826 29.02 -22.04 9.17
N PRO A 827 28.95 -23.27 8.61
CA PRO A 827 29.03 -23.48 7.18
C PRO A 827 27.65 -23.40 6.51
N VAL A 828 27.60 -23.07 5.22
CA VAL A 828 26.39 -23.20 4.38
C VAL A 828 26.72 -23.78 3.01
N PHE A 829 25.83 -24.59 2.46
CA PHE A 829 26.01 -25.28 1.18
C PHE A 829 25.06 -24.75 0.11
N ASP A 830 25.62 -24.37 -1.02
CA ASP A 830 24.90 -24.07 -2.24
C ASP A 830 24.87 -25.31 -3.13
N ALA A 831 23.79 -26.08 -3.01
CA ALA A 831 23.56 -27.30 -3.78
C ALA A 831 23.39 -27.04 -5.29
N VAL A 832 23.11 -25.80 -5.72
CA VAL A 832 22.93 -25.46 -7.13
C VAL A 832 24.29 -25.33 -7.82
N ASN A 833 25.24 -24.68 -7.16
CA ASN A 833 26.56 -24.39 -7.72
C ASN A 833 27.68 -25.28 -7.16
N ASN A 834 27.34 -26.21 -6.25
CA ASN A 834 28.30 -27.06 -5.53
C ASN A 834 29.37 -26.26 -4.77
N PHE A 835 28.97 -25.14 -4.16
CA PHE A 835 29.87 -24.34 -3.33
C PHE A 835 29.56 -24.50 -1.85
N VAL A 836 30.61 -24.58 -1.03
CA VAL A 836 30.51 -24.55 0.42
C VAL A 836 31.11 -23.26 0.92
N TYR A 837 30.35 -22.48 1.67
CA TYR A 837 30.84 -21.26 2.30
C TYR A 837 31.12 -21.53 3.77
N VAL A 838 32.30 -21.13 4.22
CA VAL A 838 32.76 -21.38 5.60
C VAL A 838 33.37 -20.10 6.16
N SER A 839 32.88 -19.64 7.30
CA SER A 839 33.43 -18.46 7.96
C SER A 839 34.66 -18.83 8.78
N ASP A 840 35.66 -17.95 8.84
CA ASP A 840 36.81 -18.09 9.72
C ASP A 840 36.68 -17.11 10.90
N ASN A 841 36.55 -17.60 12.12
CA ASN A 841 36.39 -16.79 13.33
C ASN A 841 37.71 -16.59 14.11
N SER A 842 38.86 -16.94 13.53
CA SER A 842 40.16 -16.85 14.19
C SER A 842 40.60 -15.41 14.49
N VAL A 843 41.58 -15.26 15.38
CA VAL A 843 42.12 -13.93 15.76
C VAL A 843 42.72 -13.18 14.56
N LYS A 844 43.24 -13.90 13.58
CA LYS A 844 43.79 -13.38 12.31
C LYS A 844 42.85 -13.65 11.12
N SER A 845 41.55 -13.81 11.39
CA SER A 845 40.54 -14.19 10.42
C SER A 845 40.68 -13.43 9.10
N PRO A 846 40.82 -14.15 7.97
CA PRO A 846 40.78 -13.56 6.63
C PRO A 846 39.33 -13.24 6.19
N GLY A 847 38.30 -13.70 6.93
CA GLY A 847 36.89 -13.45 6.64
C GLY A 847 36.12 -14.73 6.35
N VAL A 848 35.58 -14.87 5.13
CA VAL A 848 34.77 -16.02 4.71
C VAL A 848 35.38 -16.67 3.47
N TRP A 849 35.44 -17.99 3.46
CA TRP A 849 35.95 -18.80 2.36
C TRP A 849 34.82 -19.40 1.54
N ARG A 850 34.98 -19.44 0.22
CA ARG A 850 34.19 -20.25 -0.71
C ARG A 850 35.03 -21.44 -1.18
N LEU A 851 34.60 -22.64 -0.86
CA LEU A 851 35.19 -23.91 -1.27
C LEU A 851 34.33 -24.52 -2.39
N THR A 852 34.95 -25.30 -3.27
CA THR A 852 34.27 -26.11 -4.29
C THR A 852 34.07 -27.52 -3.74
N TYR A 853 32.84 -28.01 -3.76
CA TYR A 853 32.54 -29.41 -3.46
C TYR A 853 32.56 -30.24 -4.73
N HIS A 854 33.24 -31.38 -4.68
CA HIS A 854 33.35 -32.35 -5.77
C HIS A 854 32.53 -33.60 -5.44
N PRO A 855 31.34 -33.77 -6.07
CA PRO A 855 30.46 -34.90 -5.77
C PRO A 855 31.09 -36.27 -6.09
N ASP A 856 31.97 -36.32 -7.10
CA ASP A 856 32.59 -37.57 -7.57
C ASP A 856 33.60 -38.15 -6.59
N THR A 857 34.26 -37.28 -5.80
CA THR A 857 35.32 -37.65 -4.87
C THR A 857 34.94 -37.45 -3.41
N ASP A 858 33.75 -36.87 -3.15
CA ASP A 858 33.26 -36.49 -1.83
C ASP A 858 34.34 -35.66 -1.08
N SER A 859 34.79 -34.58 -1.70
CA SER A 859 35.86 -33.72 -1.18
C SER A 859 35.58 -32.25 -1.45
N VAL A 860 36.08 -31.38 -0.56
CA VAL A 860 36.05 -29.92 -0.73
C VAL A 860 37.45 -29.40 -1.05
N ASP A 861 37.61 -28.48 -2.00
CA ASP A 861 38.89 -27.81 -2.29
C ASP A 861 38.68 -26.39 -2.87
N GLY A 862 39.70 -25.81 -3.54
CA GLY A 862 39.50 -24.64 -4.38
C GLY A 862 39.14 -23.36 -3.62
N ALA A 863 39.75 -23.15 -2.45
CA ALA A 863 39.44 -22.05 -1.55
C ALA A 863 39.66 -20.67 -2.17
N ILE A 864 38.58 -19.90 -2.28
CA ILE A 864 38.58 -18.50 -2.70
C ILE A 864 38.09 -17.66 -1.51
N LEU A 865 38.89 -16.68 -1.10
CA LEU A 865 38.46 -15.73 -0.07
C LEU A 865 37.37 -14.82 -0.63
N LEU A 866 36.27 -14.58 0.09
CA LEU A 866 35.30 -13.55 -0.29
C LEU A 866 35.87 -12.13 -0.05
N ASP A 867 35.07 -11.09 -0.32
CA ASP A 867 35.47 -9.69 -0.19
C ASP A 867 36.38 -9.41 1.03
N PRO A 868 37.61 -8.87 0.82
CA PRO A 868 38.61 -8.68 1.87
C PRO A 868 38.20 -7.77 3.03
N SER A 869 37.13 -6.99 2.90
CA SER A 869 36.62 -6.14 3.99
C SER A 869 36.01 -6.94 5.16
N LEU A 870 35.81 -8.25 4.99
CA LEU A 870 35.45 -9.17 6.08
C LEU A 870 36.65 -9.54 6.98
N ALA A 871 37.88 -9.23 6.56
CA ALA A 871 39.07 -9.58 7.30
C ALA A 871 39.13 -8.89 8.67
N GLY A 872 39.53 -9.63 9.70
CA GLY A 872 39.67 -9.12 11.06
C GLY A 872 38.36 -8.94 11.84
N LEU A 873 37.19 -9.25 11.26
CA LEU A 873 35.89 -9.21 11.93
C LEU A 873 35.57 -10.49 12.73
N ALA A 874 36.31 -11.58 12.46
CA ALA A 874 36.02 -12.92 12.96
C ALA A 874 34.59 -13.34 12.59
N ALA A 875 34.35 -13.53 11.29
CA ALA A 875 33.08 -14.01 10.76
C ALA A 875 32.75 -15.37 11.37
N ASN A 876 31.50 -15.58 11.78
CA ASN A 876 31.11 -16.79 12.51
C ASN A 876 29.76 -17.37 12.09
N ALA A 877 28.73 -16.56 11.90
CA ALA A 877 27.41 -17.05 11.51
C ALA A 877 27.19 -16.80 10.02
N LEU A 878 26.73 -17.80 9.28
CA LEU A 878 26.46 -17.71 7.84
C LEU A 878 25.05 -18.16 7.52
N ALA A 879 24.36 -17.41 6.68
CA ALA A 879 23.09 -17.84 6.09
C ALA A 879 23.11 -17.58 4.58
N LEU A 880 22.92 -18.64 3.79
CA LEU A 880 22.73 -18.52 2.34
C LEU A 880 21.28 -18.15 2.08
N GLY A 881 21.04 -17.09 1.33
CA GLY A 881 19.69 -16.56 1.13
C GLY A 881 19.53 -15.77 -0.15
N PRO A 882 18.35 -15.14 -0.33
CA PRO A 882 18.08 -14.37 -1.52
C PRO A 882 18.93 -13.08 -1.59
N ASP A 883 19.29 -12.65 -2.80
CA ASP A 883 19.79 -11.29 -3.04
C ASP A 883 18.66 -10.26 -3.01
N MET A 884 18.99 -8.96 -3.19
CA MET A 884 17.98 -7.89 -3.27
C MET A 884 16.91 -8.11 -4.35
N ASN A 885 17.23 -8.87 -5.39
CA ASN A 885 16.32 -9.18 -6.50
C ASN A 885 15.36 -10.34 -6.17
N GLY A 886 15.52 -10.97 -5.01
CA GLY A 886 14.79 -12.17 -4.60
C GLY A 886 15.31 -13.45 -5.27
N THR A 887 16.51 -13.41 -5.88
CA THR A 887 17.13 -14.59 -6.49
C THR A 887 17.60 -15.53 -5.37
N PRO A 888 17.05 -16.75 -5.26
CA PRO A 888 17.44 -17.68 -4.20
C PRO A 888 18.94 -18.01 -4.27
N ASN A 889 19.57 -18.19 -3.11
CA ASN A 889 20.99 -18.55 -2.96
C ASN A 889 21.98 -17.59 -3.68
N ALA A 890 21.59 -16.35 -3.95
CA ALA A 890 22.43 -15.39 -4.68
C ALA A 890 23.20 -14.42 -3.77
N ALA A 891 22.96 -14.45 -2.45
CA ALA A 891 23.68 -13.64 -1.48
C ALA A 891 24.01 -14.43 -0.19
N LEU A 892 25.13 -14.06 0.43
CA LEU A 892 25.60 -14.66 1.67
C LEU A 892 25.49 -13.65 2.82
N TYR A 893 24.78 -14.02 3.88
CA TYR A 893 24.58 -13.18 5.05
C TYR A 893 25.55 -13.61 6.16
N VAL A 894 26.28 -12.65 6.71
CA VAL A 894 27.44 -12.86 7.58
C VAL A 894 27.26 -12.12 8.90
N GLY A 895 27.19 -12.88 9.99
CA GLY A 895 27.31 -12.43 11.37
C GLY A 895 28.75 -12.62 11.88
N ASN A 896 29.22 -11.71 12.72
CA ASN A 896 30.62 -11.63 13.15
C ASN A 896 30.71 -11.74 14.67
N LEU A 897 31.88 -12.06 15.24
CA LEU A 897 32.08 -12.10 16.70
C LEU A 897 32.48 -10.75 17.29
N ARG A 898 33.16 -9.89 16.51
CA ARG A 898 33.76 -8.65 17.04
C ARG A 898 32.84 -7.44 17.02
N ASP A 899 31.80 -7.48 16.20
CA ASP A 899 30.76 -6.45 16.16
C ASP A 899 29.39 -7.06 15.90
N GLY A 900 28.35 -6.30 16.19
CA GLY A 900 26.97 -6.68 15.91
C GLY A 900 26.53 -6.53 14.45
N GLY A 901 27.43 -6.19 13.52
CA GLY A 901 27.05 -5.89 12.15
C GLY A 901 26.66 -7.14 11.37
N ILE A 902 25.43 -7.14 10.84
CA ILE A 902 24.93 -8.17 9.92
C ILE A 902 25.19 -7.70 8.51
N ARG A 903 26.00 -8.46 7.77
CA ARG A 903 26.50 -8.09 6.45
C ARG A 903 25.90 -8.98 5.39
N ARG A 904 25.51 -8.43 4.25
CA ARG A 904 25.15 -9.19 3.04
C ARG A 904 26.27 -9.04 2.02
N VAL A 905 26.86 -10.15 1.62
CA VAL A 905 27.80 -10.24 0.50
C VAL A 905 26.98 -10.55 -0.75
N ASN A 906 27.03 -9.66 -1.74
CA ASN A 906 26.36 -9.82 -3.03
C ASN A 906 27.34 -10.35 -4.09
N ASN A 907 26.81 -10.88 -5.20
CA ASN A 907 27.59 -11.45 -6.31
C ASN A 907 28.52 -12.60 -5.88
N ILE A 908 28.07 -13.43 -4.95
CA ILE A 908 28.88 -14.50 -4.32
C ILE A 908 29.34 -15.61 -5.28
N LEU A 909 28.79 -15.64 -6.49
CA LEU A 909 29.18 -16.57 -7.56
C LEU A 909 30.34 -16.03 -8.40
N ASP A 910 30.58 -14.71 -8.44
CA ASP A 910 31.68 -14.14 -9.22
C ASP A 910 33.04 -14.57 -8.63
N PRO A 911 33.94 -15.20 -9.41
CA PRO A 911 35.26 -15.59 -8.95
C PRO A 911 36.19 -14.39 -8.69
N ASN A 912 35.90 -13.22 -9.25
CA ASN A 912 36.63 -12.00 -8.96
C ASN A 912 36.01 -11.28 -7.76
N THR A 913 36.67 -11.39 -6.62
CA THR A 913 36.23 -10.85 -5.33
C THR A 913 36.05 -9.34 -5.31
N ARG A 914 36.66 -8.60 -6.26
CA ARG A 914 36.46 -7.15 -6.42
C ARG A 914 35.11 -6.76 -7.02
N ASN A 915 34.40 -7.70 -7.64
CA ASN A 915 33.06 -7.50 -8.17
C ASN A 915 31.96 -7.82 -7.14
N GLN A 916 32.36 -8.36 -5.99
CA GLN A 916 31.48 -8.55 -4.84
C GLN A 916 31.26 -7.20 -4.15
N THR A 917 30.11 -7.05 -3.53
CA THR A 917 29.81 -5.87 -2.71
C THR A 917 29.30 -6.31 -1.35
N ILE A 918 29.63 -5.54 -0.32
CA ILE A 918 29.17 -5.79 1.05
C ILE A 918 28.27 -4.65 1.50
N ASP A 919 27.05 -5.01 1.86
CA ASP A 919 26.10 -4.14 2.55
C ASP A 919 26.07 -4.51 4.03
N VAL A 920 26.24 -3.53 4.94
CA VAL A 920 25.81 -3.75 6.33
C VAL A 920 24.30 -3.50 6.35
N ILE A 921 23.53 -4.56 6.54
CA ILE A 921 22.07 -4.52 6.39
C ILE A 921 21.34 -4.24 7.71
N ALA A 922 21.96 -4.62 8.82
CA ALA A 922 21.41 -4.49 10.17
C ALA A 922 22.51 -4.57 11.23
N GLN A 923 22.16 -4.30 12.48
CA GLN A 923 23.01 -4.51 13.65
C GLN A 923 22.23 -5.23 14.75
N THR A 924 22.84 -6.18 15.45
CA THR A 924 22.25 -6.85 16.63
C THR A 924 21.77 -5.84 17.67
N THR A 925 20.69 -6.17 18.38
CA THR A 925 20.03 -5.23 19.32
C THR A 925 20.89 -4.89 20.54
N ASP A 926 21.84 -5.74 20.89
CA ASP A 926 22.80 -5.52 21.96
C ASP A 926 24.18 -5.02 21.47
N GLY A 927 24.33 -4.83 20.15
CA GLY A 927 25.55 -4.39 19.49
C GLY A 927 26.69 -5.41 19.50
N ARG A 928 26.46 -6.64 19.99
CA ARG A 928 27.47 -7.69 20.12
C ARG A 928 27.38 -8.69 18.97
N GLY A 929 28.48 -9.40 18.74
CA GLY A 929 28.58 -10.40 17.71
C GLY A 929 27.76 -11.67 17.95
N ILE A 930 27.54 -12.44 16.89
CA ILE A 930 26.77 -13.68 16.89
C ILE A 930 27.70 -14.88 17.05
N ASN A 931 27.58 -15.56 18.19
CA ASN A 931 28.47 -16.67 18.57
C ASN A 931 28.03 -18.06 18.07
N GLY A 932 26.76 -18.27 17.76
CA GLY A 932 26.28 -19.51 17.11
C GLY A 932 25.76 -19.27 15.70
N THR A 933 24.61 -19.85 15.36
CA THR A 933 24.12 -19.93 13.98
C THR A 933 22.97 -18.94 13.68
N MET A 934 22.83 -18.54 12.42
CA MET A 934 21.68 -17.81 11.88
C MET A 934 20.98 -18.65 10.82
N ALA A 935 19.68 -18.43 10.62
CA ALA A 935 18.92 -19.17 9.60
C ALA A 935 17.79 -18.34 8.99
N PHE A 936 17.52 -18.59 7.71
CA PHE A 936 16.36 -18.02 7.01
C PHE A 936 15.10 -18.85 7.24
N LEU A 937 13.97 -18.18 7.41
CA LEU A 937 12.64 -18.73 7.21
C LEU A 937 11.92 -17.85 6.19
N GLY A 938 11.77 -18.34 4.95
CA GLY A 938 11.41 -17.47 3.83
C GLY A 938 12.44 -16.35 3.64
N ASN A 939 12.00 -15.09 3.69
CA ASN A 939 12.89 -13.92 3.60
C ASN A 939 13.32 -13.36 4.97
N ASP A 940 12.83 -13.93 6.07
CA ASP A 940 13.15 -13.47 7.43
C ASP A 940 14.41 -14.17 7.93
N LEU A 941 15.38 -13.40 8.41
CA LEU A 941 16.65 -13.91 8.95
C LEU A 941 16.61 -13.90 10.48
N TYR A 942 16.63 -15.08 11.09
CA TYR A 942 16.60 -15.24 12.54
C TYR A 942 18.02 -15.28 13.12
N LEU A 943 18.21 -14.57 14.23
CA LEU A 943 19.50 -14.35 14.87
C LEU A 943 19.42 -14.67 16.38
N PRO A 944 20.37 -15.40 16.95
CA PRO A 944 20.50 -15.53 18.39
C PRO A 944 21.27 -14.34 18.98
N GLU A 945 20.75 -13.76 20.07
CA GLU A 945 21.39 -12.66 20.80
C GLU A 945 21.41 -12.91 22.32
N ASN A 946 22.21 -12.14 23.07
CA ASN A 946 22.29 -12.26 24.53
C ASN A 946 20.97 -11.89 25.24
N ARG A 947 20.01 -11.31 24.52
CA ARG A 947 18.67 -10.95 25.00
C ARG A 947 17.56 -11.84 24.43
N GLY A 948 17.92 -13.01 23.90
CA GLY A 948 17.00 -13.98 23.32
C GLY A 948 17.06 -14.02 21.79
N LEU A 949 15.99 -14.45 21.16
CA LEU A 949 15.89 -14.57 19.70
C LEU A 949 15.51 -13.23 19.08
N THR A 950 16.17 -12.84 18.01
CA THR A 950 15.76 -11.71 17.17
C THR A 950 15.53 -12.13 15.72
N VAL A 951 14.80 -11.31 14.96
CA VAL A 951 14.50 -11.54 13.54
C VAL A 951 14.71 -10.26 12.74
N ILE A 952 15.49 -10.35 11.67
CA ILE A 952 15.51 -9.34 10.61
C ILE A 952 14.45 -9.73 9.60
N ARG A 953 13.32 -9.02 9.64
CA ARG A 953 12.23 -9.19 8.68
C ARG A 953 12.68 -8.83 7.27
N ASN A 954 12.34 -9.67 6.30
CA ASN A 954 12.68 -9.50 4.89
C ASN A 954 14.13 -9.02 4.67
N ALA A 955 15.11 -9.77 5.19
CA ALA A 955 16.53 -9.41 5.12
C ALA A 955 17.05 -9.06 3.70
N PRO A 956 16.54 -9.65 2.60
CA PRO A 956 16.89 -9.22 1.25
C PRO A 956 16.48 -7.78 0.91
N GLY A 957 15.43 -7.26 1.53
CA GLY A 957 14.95 -5.88 1.38
C GLY A 957 15.78 -4.83 2.12
N CYS A 958 16.87 -5.21 2.79
CA CYS A 958 17.64 -4.30 3.63
C CYS A 958 18.78 -3.59 2.87
N PHE A 959 19.01 -2.31 3.17
CA PHE A 959 20.06 -1.49 2.56
C PHE A 959 20.70 -0.53 3.59
N ALA A 960 22.03 -0.45 3.63
CA ALA A 960 22.79 0.54 4.42
C ALA A 960 22.23 0.82 5.82
N PHE A 961 22.13 -0.22 6.66
CA PHE A 961 21.56 -0.20 8.01
C PHE A 961 20.05 0.11 8.08
N SER A 962 19.27 -0.12 7.02
CA SER A 962 17.82 0.16 7.02
C SER A 962 17.00 -0.87 7.79
N CYS A 963 17.55 -2.05 8.07
CA CYS A 963 16.88 -3.09 8.82
C CYS A 963 17.46 -3.22 10.20
N PHE A 964 16.61 -3.69 11.09
CA PHE A 964 16.90 -3.71 12.50
C PHE A 964 16.24 -4.95 13.09
N PRO A 965 16.99 -5.77 13.84
CA PRO A 965 16.46 -7.00 14.39
C PRO A 965 15.34 -6.72 15.40
N GLU A 966 14.21 -7.42 15.24
CA GLU A 966 13.07 -7.42 16.15
C GLU A 966 13.26 -8.52 17.20
N GLN A 967 13.04 -8.23 18.48
CA GLN A 967 13.04 -9.25 19.53
C GLN A 967 11.81 -10.15 19.43
N VAL A 968 12.02 -11.45 19.28
CA VAL A 968 10.95 -12.46 19.29
C VAL A 968 10.66 -12.83 20.75
N SER A 969 9.44 -12.54 21.21
CA SER A 969 9.05 -12.82 22.59
C SER A 969 8.80 -14.32 22.78
N ILE A 970 9.75 -14.99 23.44
CA ILE A 970 9.63 -16.39 23.86
C ILE A 970 9.74 -16.42 25.39
N PRO A 971 8.67 -16.78 26.13
CA PRO A 971 8.72 -16.87 27.58
C PRO A 971 9.84 -17.81 28.05
N GLY A 972 10.71 -17.33 28.94
CA GLY A 972 11.86 -18.09 29.45
C GLY A 972 13.16 -17.92 28.65
N LEU A 973 13.08 -17.52 27.38
CA LEU A 973 14.26 -17.28 26.55
C LEU A 973 14.87 -15.91 26.85
N THR A 974 15.88 -15.90 27.71
CA THR A 974 16.62 -14.67 28.08
C THR A 974 17.94 -14.51 27.33
N PHE A 975 18.52 -15.62 26.86
CA PHE A 975 19.78 -15.68 26.14
C PHE A 975 19.66 -16.75 25.05
N ALA A 976 19.90 -16.40 23.79
CA ALA A 976 19.93 -17.34 22.67
C ALA A 976 21.35 -17.48 22.13
N ASN A 977 21.73 -18.69 21.71
CA ASN A 977 23.07 -18.94 21.16
C ASN A 977 23.05 -19.43 19.71
N SER A 978 22.13 -20.34 19.36
CA SER A 978 22.11 -20.99 18.05
C SER A 978 20.67 -21.14 17.54
N VAL A 979 20.48 -21.10 16.22
CA VAL A 979 19.16 -21.11 15.55
C VAL A 979 19.17 -22.04 14.34
N ALA A 980 18.11 -22.83 14.18
CA ALA A 980 17.82 -23.59 12.95
C ALA A 980 16.35 -23.41 12.54
N THR A 981 16.03 -23.54 11.25
CA THR A 981 14.67 -23.38 10.74
C THR A 981 14.24 -24.60 9.93
N ASP A 982 12.96 -24.93 9.96
CA ASP A 982 12.37 -25.91 9.04
C ASP A 982 12.03 -25.31 7.66
N GLY A 983 12.40 -24.06 7.38
CA GLY A 983 12.15 -23.44 6.08
C GLY A 983 10.66 -23.16 5.77
N VAL A 984 9.73 -23.54 6.65
CA VAL A 984 8.27 -23.44 6.44
C VAL A 984 7.59 -22.61 7.54
N ASP A 985 7.67 -23.03 8.81
CA ASP A 985 6.98 -22.37 9.94
C ASP A 985 7.73 -22.42 11.28
N LYS A 986 8.64 -23.38 11.48
CA LYS A 986 9.29 -23.61 12.76
C LYS A 986 10.69 -23.02 12.82
N VAL A 987 10.97 -22.34 13.93
CA VAL A 987 12.30 -21.85 14.33
C VAL A 987 12.69 -22.55 15.62
N TYR A 988 13.82 -23.25 15.60
CA TYR A 988 14.45 -23.88 16.75
C TYR A 988 15.54 -22.95 17.29
N VAL A 989 15.52 -22.66 18.58
CA VAL A 989 16.51 -21.75 19.21
C VAL A 989 17.02 -22.34 20.52
N ALA A 990 18.34 -22.40 20.68
CA ALA A 990 18.98 -22.89 21.90
C ALA A 990 19.37 -21.76 22.85
N THR A 991 19.21 -21.99 24.16
CA THR A 991 19.77 -21.14 25.21
C THR A 991 21.26 -21.42 25.43
N ASN A 992 21.90 -20.62 26.29
CA ASN A 992 23.25 -20.91 26.76
C ASN A 992 23.32 -20.80 28.28
N ILE A 993 23.88 -21.81 28.93
CA ILE A 993 24.20 -21.75 30.36
C ILE A 993 25.55 -22.43 30.61
N VAL A 994 26.39 -21.77 31.41
CA VAL A 994 27.72 -22.27 31.81
C VAL A 994 27.56 -23.09 33.10
N PRO A 995 28.18 -24.28 33.22
CA PRO A 995 28.16 -25.04 34.46
C PRO A 995 28.76 -24.23 35.63
N ALA A 996 28.18 -24.37 36.83
CA ALA A 996 28.75 -23.86 38.06
C ALA A 996 30.10 -24.56 38.33
N GLY A 997 31.19 -23.96 37.87
CA GLY A 997 32.55 -24.49 38.02
C GLY A 997 33.49 -24.16 36.87
N ALA A 998 32.99 -23.91 35.65
CA ALA A 998 33.85 -23.63 34.50
C ALA A 998 34.46 -22.20 34.51
N ALA A 999 33.96 -21.29 35.37
CA ALA A 999 34.41 -19.90 35.47
C ALA A 999 34.74 -19.43 36.92
N GLY A 1000 35.09 -20.35 37.84
CA GLY A 1000 35.51 -19.96 39.20
C GLY A 1000 34.43 -19.37 40.11
N VAL A 1001 33.15 -19.42 39.74
CA VAL A 1001 32.02 -18.98 40.57
C VAL A 1001 31.55 -20.15 41.45
N ARG A 1002 31.66 -19.99 42.78
CA ARG A 1002 31.14 -20.97 43.76
C ARG A 1002 29.66 -20.68 44.05
N GLY A 1003 28.80 -21.66 43.81
CA GLY A 1003 27.45 -21.73 44.40
C GLY A 1003 26.30 -21.37 43.43
N GLY A 1004 25.79 -22.37 42.71
CA GLY A 1004 24.55 -22.34 41.94
C GLY A 1004 24.29 -23.71 41.32
N ALA A 1005 23.02 -24.14 41.19
CA ALA A 1005 22.67 -25.43 40.59
C ALA A 1005 23.18 -25.55 39.14
N PRO A 1006 23.51 -26.76 38.64
CA PRO A 1006 23.89 -26.96 37.24
C PRO A 1006 22.70 -26.59 36.36
N ALA A 1007 22.89 -25.61 35.48
CA ALA A 1007 21.85 -25.15 34.59
C ALA A 1007 22.22 -25.59 33.16
N GLN A 1008 21.27 -26.25 32.49
CA GLN A 1008 21.43 -26.92 31.20
C GLN A 1008 20.84 -26.07 30.06
N ALA A 1009 21.36 -26.21 28.85
CA ALA A 1009 20.79 -25.55 27.68
C ALA A 1009 19.39 -26.12 27.37
N GLU A 1010 18.48 -25.23 26.99
CA GLU A 1010 17.12 -25.55 26.57
C GLU A 1010 16.98 -25.15 25.10
N ILE A 1011 16.34 -26.00 24.31
CA ILE A 1011 15.99 -25.73 22.92
C ILE A 1011 14.50 -25.45 22.88
N TYR A 1012 14.12 -24.31 22.32
CA TYR A 1012 12.73 -23.91 22.11
C TYR A 1012 12.34 -24.15 20.65
N ARG A 1013 11.13 -24.65 20.42
CA ARG A 1013 10.50 -24.71 19.09
C ARG A 1013 9.43 -23.62 19.00
N TYR A 1014 9.71 -22.56 18.24
CA TYR A 1014 8.82 -21.44 17.98
C TYR A 1014 8.09 -21.62 16.65
N SER A 1015 6.78 -21.41 16.63
CA SER A 1015 5.94 -21.42 15.43
C SER A 1015 5.60 -19.99 15.03
N VAL A 1016 5.94 -19.63 13.79
CA VAL A 1016 5.77 -18.27 13.28
C VAL A 1016 4.31 -17.94 13.03
N SER A 1017 3.52 -18.90 12.50
CA SER A 1017 2.10 -18.69 12.18
C SER A 1017 1.23 -18.46 13.41
N SER A 1018 1.50 -19.15 14.52
CA SER A 1018 0.72 -19.08 15.76
C SER A 1018 1.34 -18.19 16.84
N ALA A 1019 2.58 -17.71 16.64
CA ALA A 1019 3.37 -16.98 17.63
C ALA A 1019 3.48 -17.72 18.98
N SER A 1020 3.60 -19.06 18.94
CA SER A 1020 3.71 -19.91 20.13
C SER A 1020 5.06 -20.60 20.21
N ALA A 1021 5.63 -20.70 21.41
CA ALA A 1021 6.85 -21.45 21.67
C ALA A 1021 6.63 -22.53 22.74
N VAL A 1022 7.34 -23.64 22.60
CA VAL A 1022 7.43 -24.70 23.62
C VAL A 1022 8.88 -25.10 23.82
N VAL A 1023 9.24 -25.52 25.04
CA VAL A 1023 10.51 -26.22 25.28
C VAL A 1023 10.46 -27.53 24.52
N PHE A 1024 11.40 -27.70 23.60
CA PHE A 1024 11.48 -28.80 22.65
C PHE A 1024 12.47 -29.86 23.11
N GLU A 1025 13.63 -29.48 23.64
CA GLU A 1025 14.66 -30.39 24.09
C GLU A 1025 15.49 -29.77 25.23
N THR A 1026 15.96 -30.58 26.17
CA THR A 1026 16.80 -30.14 27.30
C THR A 1026 18.00 -31.06 27.59
N GLN A 1027 18.04 -32.26 27.00
CA GLN A 1027 19.05 -33.29 27.31
C GLN A 1027 19.35 -34.24 26.14
N GLY A 1028 20.57 -34.74 26.09
CA GLY A 1028 20.98 -35.86 25.25
C GLY A 1028 20.93 -37.20 25.99
N MET A 1029 20.88 -38.30 25.25
CA MET A 1029 21.04 -39.66 25.75
C MET A 1029 22.08 -40.41 24.89
N ASP A 1030 22.98 -41.11 25.56
CA ASP A 1030 23.80 -42.17 24.95
C ASP A 1030 23.04 -43.51 25.06
N PRO A 1031 22.48 -44.04 23.96
CA PRO A 1031 21.68 -45.27 24.00
C PRO A 1031 22.54 -46.54 24.09
N THR A 1032 23.87 -46.46 23.96
CA THR A 1032 24.73 -47.63 23.83
C THR A 1032 25.07 -48.21 25.21
N GLY A 1033 24.25 -49.13 25.72
CA GLY A 1033 24.42 -49.82 27.01
C GLY A 1033 25.66 -50.72 27.16
N ALA A 1034 26.59 -50.67 26.21
CA ALA A 1034 27.93 -51.24 26.24
C ALA A 1034 28.84 -50.25 25.52
N LYS A 1035 30.13 -50.18 25.89
CA LYS A 1035 31.16 -49.40 25.17
C LYS A 1035 30.84 -49.47 23.68
N ALA A 1036 30.38 -48.38 23.06
CA ALA A 1036 30.12 -48.35 21.63
C ALA A 1036 31.32 -49.02 20.95
N GLU A 1037 31.11 -50.09 20.19
CA GLU A 1037 32.23 -50.71 19.48
C GLU A 1037 32.76 -49.63 18.52
N GLU A 1038 33.90 -49.04 18.88
CA GLU A 1038 34.54 -47.95 18.17
C GLU A 1038 34.93 -48.45 16.78
N ASP A 1039 34.23 -48.01 15.73
CA ASP A 1039 34.67 -48.26 14.35
C ASP A 1039 35.77 -47.25 13.98
N CYS A 1040 36.93 -47.41 14.64
CA CYS A 1040 38.14 -46.65 14.38
C CYS A 1040 38.98 -47.36 13.32
N THR A 1041 38.55 -47.35 12.05
CA THR A 1041 39.29 -48.08 11.03
C THR A 1041 40.65 -47.49 10.71
N LEU A 1042 40.95 -46.18 10.92
CA LEU A 1042 42.27 -45.66 10.53
C LEU A 1042 43.06 -44.69 11.44
N THR A 1043 42.55 -43.69 12.18
CA THR A 1043 43.48 -42.80 12.97
C THR A 1043 42.79 -41.88 14.00
N CYS A 1044 42.17 -42.39 15.07
CA CYS A 1044 41.66 -41.51 16.15
C CYS A 1044 42.05 -42.02 17.53
N THR A 1045 42.98 -41.33 18.21
CA THR A 1045 43.12 -41.38 19.67
C THR A 1045 42.12 -40.37 20.23
N ARG A 1046 40.93 -40.81 20.66
CA ARG A 1046 39.94 -39.92 21.29
C ARG A 1046 40.20 -39.77 22.80
N PRO A 1047 40.08 -38.56 23.36
CA PRO A 1047 40.04 -38.37 24.82
C PRO A 1047 38.87 -39.19 25.41
N GLN A 1048 38.97 -39.65 26.66
CA GLN A 1048 37.82 -40.24 27.34
C GLN A 1048 36.79 -39.13 27.65
N ASP A 1049 35.48 -39.40 27.48
CA ASP A 1049 34.42 -38.46 27.89
C ASP A 1049 34.05 -38.68 29.35
N PRO A 1050 34.38 -37.77 30.27
CA PRO A 1050 33.89 -37.86 31.64
C PRO A 1050 32.43 -37.39 31.81
N TRP A 1051 31.79 -36.80 30.79
CA TRP A 1051 30.45 -36.17 30.89
C TRP A 1051 29.31 -37.00 30.30
N THR A 1052 29.58 -38.06 29.53
CA THR A 1052 28.56 -39.00 29.03
C THR A 1052 28.65 -40.36 29.74
N HIS A 1053 27.50 -40.94 30.05
CA HIS A 1053 27.39 -42.25 30.66
C HIS A 1053 26.36 -43.10 29.90
N PRO A 1054 26.73 -44.30 29.45
CA PRO A 1054 25.83 -45.24 28.79
C PRO A 1054 24.47 -45.38 29.49
N GLY A 1055 23.39 -45.13 28.75
CA GLY A 1055 22.01 -45.28 29.21
C GLY A 1055 21.56 -44.24 30.25
N GLN A 1056 22.30 -43.15 30.45
CA GLN A 1056 21.90 -42.04 31.31
C GLN A 1056 21.68 -40.75 30.50
N PRO A 1057 20.71 -39.90 30.86
CA PRO A 1057 20.57 -38.57 30.27
C PRO A 1057 21.77 -37.68 30.63
N THR A 1058 22.29 -36.97 29.64
CA THR A 1058 23.36 -35.97 29.76
C THR A 1058 22.79 -34.61 29.36
N ALA A 1059 23.07 -33.57 30.16
CA ALA A 1059 22.64 -32.21 29.82
C ALA A 1059 23.33 -31.70 28.54
N LEU A 1060 22.62 -30.89 27.76
CA LEU A 1060 23.23 -30.11 26.67
C LEU A 1060 23.93 -28.87 27.25
N TRP A 1061 25.17 -28.63 26.84
CA TRP A 1061 26.01 -27.55 27.37
C TRP A 1061 26.54 -26.66 26.25
N PHE A 1062 26.27 -25.36 26.32
CA PHE A 1062 26.85 -24.38 25.39
C PHE A 1062 26.61 -24.75 23.90
N VAL A 1063 25.35 -24.86 23.49
CA VAL A 1063 24.95 -25.24 22.12
C VAL A 1063 25.39 -24.19 21.11
N LEU A 1064 26.43 -24.45 20.34
CA LEU A 1064 27.04 -23.51 19.39
C LEU A 1064 26.54 -23.70 17.97
N GLY A 1065 26.33 -24.95 17.55
CA GLY A 1065 25.87 -25.29 16.21
C GLY A 1065 24.48 -25.91 16.22
N MET A 1066 23.61 -25.51 15.29
CA MET A 1066 22.35 -26.19 15.02
C MET A 1066 22.11 -26.28 13.52
N TYR A 1067 21.50 -27.38 13.07
CA TYR A 1067 21.12 -27.57 11.67
C TYR A 1067 19.86 -28.42 11.58
N TYR A 1068 18.93 -28.07 10.70
CA TYR A 1068 17.72 -28.84 10.44
C TYR A 1068 17.80 -29.45 9.04
N ASP A 1069 17.71 -30.78 8.98
CA ASP A 1069 17.69 -31.51 7.72
C ASP A 1069 16.26 -31.69 7.20
N GLN A 1070 15.92 -30.90 6.19
CA GLN A 1070 14.58 -30.85 5.59
C GLN A 1070 14.03 -32.22 5.17
N PRO A 1071 14.77 -33.06 4.42
CA PRO A 1071 14.22 -34.30 3.88
C PRO A 1071 13.93 -35.35 4.96
N THR A 1072 14.69 -35.37 6.05
CA THR A 1072 14.52 -36.36 7.13
C THR A 1072 13.72 -35.84 8.32
N GLY A 1073 13.58 -34.51 8.45
CA GLY A 1073 12.97 -33.88 9.61
C GLY A 1073 13.82 -33.97 10.88
N THR A 1074 15.13 -34.18 10.73
CA THR A 1074 16.07 -34.35 11.85
C THR A 1074 16.71 -33.02 12.23
N LEU A 1075 16.69 -32.69 13.52
CA LEU A 1075 17.44 -31.56 14.08
C LEU A 1075 18.76 -32.08 14.64
N TYR A 1076 19.87 -31.48 14.19
CA TYR A 1076 21.22 -31.73 14.67
C TYR A 1076 21.65 -30.62 15.61
N ILE A 1077 22.26 -30.99 16.73
CA ILE A 1077 22.64 -30.08 17.82
C ILE A 1077 24.11 -30.31 18.15
N GLY A 1078 24.94 -29.29 18.02
CA GLY A 1078 26.35 -29.30 18.39
C GLY A 1078 26.59 -28.50 19.66
N ASP A 1079 27.19 -29.12 20.68
CA ASP A 1079 27.42 -28.51 21.98
C ASP A 1079 28.87 -28.69 22.47
N ASP A 1080 29.30 -27.86 23.43
CA ASP A 1080 30.64 -27.87 24.00
C ASP A 1080 30.59 -27.70 25.54
N PRO A 1081 30.76 -28.80 26.30
CA PRO A 1081 30.75 -28.79 27.76
C PRO A 1081 31.77 -27.85 28.43
N LEU A 1082 32.82 -27.44 27.73
CA LEU A 1082 33.87 -26.57 28.27
C LEU A 1082 33.76 -25.12 27.82
N ALA A 1083 32.68 -24.73 27.14
CA ALA A 1083 32.41 -23.35 26.75
C ALA A 1083 33.58 -22.67 26.01
N GLY A 1084 34.17 -23.37 25.04
CA GLY A 1084 35.24 -22.90 24.17
C GLY A 1084 36.66 -23.28 24.61
N GLN A 1085 36.84 -24.08 25.66
CA GLN A 1085 38.17 -24.61 25.98
C GLN A 1085 38.52 -25.78 25.04
N ARG A 1086 39.60 -25.61 24.26
CA ARG A 1086 39.98 -26.50 23.15
C ARG A 1086 40.55 -27.85 23.59
N PHE A 1087 39.73 -28.72 24.17
CA PHE A 1087 40.17 -30.02 24.72
C PHE A 1087 39.55 -31.25 24.05
N GLY A 1088 38.75 -31.10 22.98
CA GLY A 1088 38.26 -32.24 22.19
C GLY A 1088 37.14 -33.02 22.87
N VAL A 1089 36.16 -32.32 23.47
CA VAL A 1089 35.10 -32.93 24.29
C VAL A 1089 33.69 -32.49 23.87
N GLY A 1090 33.55 -31.85 22.72
CA GLY A 1090 32.26 -31.46 22.15
C GLY A 1090 31.53 -32.64 21.52
N HIS A 1091 30.21 -32.48 21.39
CA HIS A 1091 29.31 -33.52 20.90
C HIS A 1091 28.42 -33.04 19.76
N VAL A 1092 27.91 -33.99 19.00
CA VAL A 1092 26.82 -33.80 18.04
C VAL A 1092 25.69 -34.75 18.41
N TRP A 1093 24.48 -34.22 18.54
CA TRP A 1093 23.26 -34.92 18.90
C TRP A 1093 22.22 -34.84 17.78
N THR A 1094 21.30 -35.80 17.76
CA THR A 1094 20.20 -35.85 16.79
C THR A 1094 18.85 -36.02 17.48
N VAL A 1095 17.82 -35.33 16.98
CA VAL A 1095 16.45 -35.53 17.43
C VAL A 1095 15.49 -35.46 16.23
N ASN A 1096 14.58 -36.43 16.14
CA ASN A 1096 13.54 -36.40 15.10
C ASN A 1096 12.50 -35.36 15.47
N ALA A 1097 12.51 -34.23 14.78
CA ALA A 1097 11.64 -33.10 15.06
C ALA A 1097 10.26 -33.20 14.37
N ALA A 1098 10.10 -34.10 13.39
CA ALA A 1098 8.86 -34.32 12.65
C ALA A 1098 7.88 -35.28 13.36
N GLN A 1099 8.35 -36.12 14.29
CA GLN A 1099 7.52 -37.13 14.97
C GLN A 1099 6.96 -36.69 16.34
N VAL A 1100 7.23 -35.46 16.76
CA VAL A 1100 6.86 -34.95 18.09
C VAL A 1100 5.67 -33.98 17.95
N PRO A 1101 4.49 -34.30 18.51
CA PRO A 1101 3.25 -33.51 18.39
C PRO A 1101 3.40 -32.01 18.68
#